data_AF-N2AK88-F1
#
_entry.id   AF-N2AK88-F1
#
_cell.length_a   1.000
_cell.length_b   1.000
_cell.length_c   1.000
_cell.angle_alpha   90.00
_cell.angle_beta   90.00
_cell.angle_gamma   90.00
#
_symmetry.space_group_name_H-M   'P 1'
#
loop_
_entity.id
_entity.type
_entity.pdbx_description
1 polymer ?
#
loop_
_entity_poly.entity_id
_entity_poly.type
_entity_poly.pdbx_seq_one_letter_code
_entity_poly.pdbx_strand_id
1 'polypeptide(L)'
;MKKRNRMLSLLLAALLAFPAAPFATAYVNDTAPIAVEAASRKAKITNVTTGTLTLEKGETFLLKANSSDVTWKSSNPKVVTVSKTGKLKAVKKGTAKITVKAGGTKASVEVTVGTKVTDVNVIKPAIALPIGAKSTIKPDVSPADASNPVPTYQSADPEIAAVSKKGVVTAKKAGRTKITVKAADGSKKKETVTVTVRAADSAIRLQDDFYQSVNASVLSEHALKENQNQWSGFYELQTAVTNNLSTLVDKLAAEKDKFEQGSMEQKITDFYMLARDMETRDKAGIEPLKPYLEKIDQAQTVAEFVDVLAELGRVGMSSMFKFGVGQDTLDSNKYALINQGPAYAITKDYITGDANQPIRDAFLNYIKQMFLLAGEDEQKASEIARQVYELQQDFALTGSGMEDIYNVEKLYNPYTKEELAALYSNCDIIGYLEKMGITRFDTCIVQEVENAKKANAYLTQENLELLKNNAKFMLYVECTELLTSAHAKALRDFNTLVMGASEEKDADTTAKELTQSMFAWEFGKLYTDRYFSEESKKEVEEITKQLIATFRSRILKISWLSETTKQEAVKKLDAIKVKIGYPDTWPSYYDDLAIDSSVNIVENVFRVSEAINATAQEHLDKGVNKDTWITTPQTVNAFYNPQANDITFPAAILQAPFYDKNADAAENLGGIGTVIGHEITHAFDTNGSGYDENGNYRNWWTQEDYNQFTARAEKVKNYYNGIEIANGLFQNGDQTVTENIADMGGMACVLEILGDDKEAIRKAFESNAKIWASNQTDQYRDFLLTADVHSLNKVRVNAVLPLFDQFYDVYEVTKNDAMYVAPEDRIQIW
;
A
#
# COMPACT_ATOMS: atom_id res chain seq x y z
N MET A 1 -2.29 17.33 -11.84
CA MET A 1 -3.43 17.22 -10.90
C MET A 1 -3.76 15.76 -10.64
N LYS A 2 -3.41 15.21 -9.46
CA LYS A 2 -4.16 14.04 -8.95
C LYS A 2 -5.56 14.55 -8.58
N LYS A 3 -6.58 14.19 -9.35
CA LYS A 3 -7.97 14.49 -8.97
C LYS A 3 -8.38 13.61 -7.78
N ARG A 4 -8.78 14.24 -6.70
CA ARG A 4 -10.06 13.92 -6.05
C ARG A 4 -10.81 15.22 -5.81
N ASN A 5 -11.62 15.63 -6.79
CA ASN A 5 -12.77 16.49 -6.52
C ASN A 5 -13.72 15.64 -5.65
N ARG A 6 -13.52 15.69 -4.34
CA ARG A 6 -14.40 15.09 -3.32
C ARG A 6 -14.61 16.08 -2.17
N MET A 7 -15.09 17.25 -2.56
CA MET A 7 -16.25 17.81 -1.88
C MET A 7 -17.45 16.95 -2.31
N LEU A 8 -17.87 15.96 -1.53
CA LEU A 8 -17.57 15.83 -0.10
C LEU A 8 -17.77 14.40 0.41
N SER A 9 -16.70 13.62 0.47
CA SER A 9 -16.77 12.24 0.97
C SER A 9 -15.41 11.77 1.49
N LEU A 10 -14.88 12.53 2.45
CA LEU A 10 -13.53 12.36 2.96
C LEU A 10 -13.37 11.11 3.82
N LEU A 11 -14.41 10.61 4.46
CA LEU A 11 -14.38 9.36 5.24
C LEU A 11 -14.92 8.11 4.50
N LEU A 12 -15.23 8.20 3.21
CA LEU A 12 -15.13 7.03 2.30
C LEU A 12 -13.89 7.11 1.40
N ALA A 13 -13.46 8.30 1.00
CA ALA A 13 -12.25 8.47 0.20
C ALA A 13 -10.99 8.03 0.97
N ALA A 14 -10.91 8.34 2.27
CA ALA A 14 -9.83 7.93 3.16
C ALA A 14 -9.90 6.45 3.58
N LEU A 15 -10.93 5.69 3.17
CA LEU A 15 -11.03 4.25 3.46
C LEU A 15 -10.97 3.34 2.23
N LEU A 16 -11.17 3.87 1.02
CA LEU A 16 -11.46 3.05 -0.17
C LEU A 16 -10.72 3.53 -1.42
N ALA A 17 -9.38 3.64 -1.31
CA ALA A 17 -8.49 3.85 -2.45
C ALA A 17 -7.10 3.22 -2.27
N PHE A 18 -7.03 2.13 -1.51
CA PHE A 18 -5.81 1.40 -1.19
C PHE A 18 -6.15 -0.10 -1.07
N PRO A 19 -5.78 -0.95 -2.03
CA PRO A 19 -6.29 -2.32 -2.11
C PRO A 19 -5.15 -3.39 -1.95
N ALA A 20 -5.42 -4.64 -1.52
CA ALA A 20 -4.79 -5.92 -1.98
C ALA A 20 -5.54 -7.19 -1.47
N ALA A 21 -5.71 -8.22 -2.32
CA ALA A 21 -5.98 -9.65 -2.01
C ALA A 21 -5.99 -10.49 -3.33
N PRO A 22 -6.17 -11.85 -3.38
CA PRO A 22 -6.26 -12.88 -2.32
C PRO A 22 -5.35 -14.13 -2.57
N PHE A 23 -5.50 -15.22 -1.79
CA PHE A 23 -6.01 -16.54 -2.28
C PHE A 23 -6.08 -17.68 -1.23
N ALA A 24 -6.88 -18.71 -1.56
CA ALA A 24 -7.39 -19.79 -0.68
C ALA A 24 -7.78 -21.04 -1.55
N THR A 25 -8.09 -22.27 -1.10
CA THR A 25 -8.07 -23.00 0.21
C THR A 25 -8.12 -24.53 -0.08
N ALA A 26 -7.64 -25.43 0.81
CA ALA A 26 -7.99 -26.87 0.75
C ALA A 26 -7.83 -27.66 2.07
N TYR A 27 -8.81 -28.52 2.39
CA TYR A 27 -8.94 -29.33 3.62
C TYR A 27 -8.69 -30.84 3.44
N VAL A 28 -8.26 -31.55 4.50
CA VAL A 28 -8.65 -32.96 4.81
C VAL A 28 -8.66 -33.16 6.34
N ASN A 29 -9.68 -33.83 6.89
CA ASN A 29 -9.80 -34.30 8.29
C ASN A 29 -9.54 -35.81 8.40
N ASP A 30 -8.97 -36.29 9.52
CA ASP A 30 -9.32 -37.59 10.13
C ASP A 30 -8.79 -37.72 11.58
N THR A 31 -9.38 -38.58 12.43
CA THR A 31 -9.12 -38.60 13.90
C THR A 31 -8.79 -39.98 14.53
N ALA A 32 -8.06 -39.93 15.68
CA ALA A 32 -7.92 -40.96 16.74
C ALA A 32 -7.08 -42.25 16.46
N PRO A 33 -6.68 -43.06 17.49
CA PRO A 33 -6.12 -42.72 18.82
C PRO A 33 -4.81 -43.51 19.19
N ILE A 34 -4.47 -43.50 20.49
CA ILE A 34 -3.24 -43.86 21.24
C ILE A 34 -2.75 -45.34 21.13
N ALA A 35 -1.41 -45.57 21.15
CA ALA A 35 -0.75 -46.68 21.88
C ALA A 35 0.79 -46.50 22.00
N VAL A 36 1.40 -46.99 23.10
CA VAL A 36 2.86 -47.06 23.35
C VAL A 36 3.27 -48.52 23.51
N GLU A 37 4.29 -49.02 22.79
CA GLU A 37 5.08 -50.18 23.27
C GLU A 37 6.43 -50.40 22.55
N ALA A 38 7.16 -51.43 23.00
CA ALA A 38 8.62 -51.56 23.00
C ALA A 38 9.33 -51.84 21.65
N ALA A 39 10.66 -51.69 21.68
CA ALA A 39 11.53 -51.69 20.51
C ALA A 39 11.85 -53.08 19.92
N SER A 40 11.58 -53.25 18.62
CA SER A 40 12.20 -54.27 17.77
C SER A 40 13.00 -53.61 16.64
N ARG A 41 14.13 -54.22 16.24
CA ARG A 41 15.04 -53.64 15.22
C ARG A 41 14.47 -53.79 13.80
N LYS A 42 13.60 -52.84 13.41
CA LYS A 42 13.02 -52.72 12.06
C LYS A 42 14.09 -52.43 11.00
N ALA A 43 13.86 -52.86 9.76
CA ALA A 43 14.63 -52.46 8.59
C ALA A 43 14.63 -50.93 8.46
N LYS A 44 15.79 -50.34 8.17
CA LYS A 44 15.99 -48.89 8.06
C LYS A 44 16.99 -48.57 6.94
N ILE A 45 16.64 -47.62 6.09
CA ILE A 45 17.58 -46.97 5.16
C ILE A 45 18.41 -45.97 5.97
N THR A 46 19.74 -46.07 5.91
CA THR A 46 20.63 -45.40 6.87
C THR A 46 21.27 -44.13 6.34
N ASN A 47 21.33 -43.94 5.02
CA ASN A 47 21.98 -42.80 4.37
C ASN A 47 21.02 -41.85 3.63
N VAL A 48 19.71 -41.99 3.86
CA VAL A 48 18.70 -41.00 3.50
C VAL A 48 17.87 -40.71 4.74
N THR A 49 17.85 -39.46 5.20
CA THR A 49 17.34 -39.09 6.53
C THR A 49 15.89 -38.62 6.53
N THR A 50 15.40 -38.12 5.39
CA THR A 50 14.12 -37.42 5.23
C THR A 50 13.00 -38.30 4.69
N GLY A 51 13.30 -39.55 4.31
CA GLY A 51 12.35 -40.44 3.62
C GLY A 51 12.16 -40.13 2.14
N THR A 52 12.73 -39.03 1.64
CA THR A 52 12.72 -38.60 0.24
C THR A 52 14.14 -38.40 -0.28
N LEU A 53 14.33 -38.45 -1.61
CA LEU A 53 15.60 -38.21 -2.30
C LEU A 53 15.33 -37.69 -3.71
N THR A 54 15.88 -36.54 -4.09
CA THR A 54 15.86 -36.05 -5.47
C THR A 54 17.15 -36.42 -6.18
N LEU A 55 17.03 -36.87 -7.43
CA LEU A 55 18.15 -37.20 -8.32
C LEU A 55 17.96 -36.50 -9.68
N GLU A 56 19.05 -36.05 -10.28
CA GLU A 56 19.03 -35.54 -11.64
C GLU A 56 19.01 -36.69 -12.66
N LYS A 57 18.53 -36.42 -13.88
CA LYS A 57 18.43 -37.45 -14.93
C LYS A 57 19.81 -38.02 -15.26
N GLY A 58 19.99 -39.33 -15.07
CA GLY A 58 21.26 -40.03 -15.30
C GLY A 58 22.11 -40.22 -14.04
N GLU A 59 21.81 -39.52 -12.94
CA GLU A 59 22.51 -39.66 -11.66
C GLU A 59 22.37 -41.08 -11.08
N THR A 60 23.38 -41.53 -10.34
CA THR A 60 23.34 -42.78 -9.59
C THR A 60 23.63 -42.55 -8.10
N PHE A 61 22.82 -43.15 -7.23
CA PHE A 61 22.95 -43.02 -5.78
C PHE A 61 22.92 -44.40 -5.12
N LEU A 62 23.79 -44.68 -4.16
CA LEU A 62 23.81 -45.98 -3.46
C LEU A 62 23.02 -45.88 -2.15
N LEU A 63 21.87 -46.55 -2.04
CA LEU A 63 21.16 -46.68 -0.77
C LEU A 63 21.85 -47.70 0.14
N LYS A 64 21.94 -47.40 1.43
CA LYS A 64 22.47 -48.28 2.48
C LYS A 64 21.33 -48.66 3.44
N ALA A 65 21.34 -49.91 3.90
CA ALA A 65 20.41 -50.43 4.90
C ALA A 65 21.16 -50.79 6.19
N ASN A 66 20.41 -50.97 7.29
CA ASN A 66 20.92 -51.49 8.57
C ASN A 66 21.04 -53.03 8.63
N SER A 67 20.89 -53.72 7.50
CA SER A 67 21.06 -55.16 7.33
C SER A 67 21.86 -55.43 6.06
N SER A 68 22.67 -56.49 6.06
CA SER A 68 23.37 -57.01 4.87
C SER A 68 22.47 -57.92 4.01
N ASP A 69 21.56 -58.67 4.64
CA ASP A 69 20.52 -59.43 3.94
C ASP A 69 19.31 -58.54 3.69
N VAL A 70 19.15 -58.10 2.44
CA VAL A 70 18.12 -57.15 2.00
C VAL A 70 17.68 -57.38 0.56
N THR A 71 16.40 -57.16 0.29
CA THR A 71 15.86 -57.10 -1.08
C THR A 71 15.34 -55.69 -1.39
N TRP A 72 15.84 -55.10 -2.48
CA TRP A 72 15.42 -53.80 -3.00
C TRP A 72 14.40 -53.95 -4.15
N LYS A 73 13.39 -53.08 -4.20
CA LYS A 73 12.43 -52.97 -5.31
C LYS A 73 12.07 -51.50 -5.58
N SER A 74 12.08 -51.10 -6.85
CA SER A 74 11.45 -49.85 -7.31
C SER A 74 9.98 -50.06 -7.64
N SER A 75 9.11 -49.12 -7.27
CA SER A 75 7.71 -49.10 -7.73
C SER A 75 7.58 -48.72 -9.21
N ASN A 76 8.53 -47.95 -9.76
CA ASN A 76 8.51 -47.51 -11.15
C ASN A 76 9.93 -47.52 -11.76
N PRO A 77 10.38 -48.67 -12.30
CA PRO A 77 11.69 -48.80 -12.95
C PRO A 77 11.90 -47.91 -14.18
N LYS A 78 10.83 -47.37 -14.80
CA LYS A 78 10.94 -46.41 -15.93
C LYS A 78 11.39 -45.01 -15.47
N VAL A 79 11.29 -44.73 -14.16
CA VAL A 79 11.66 -43.46 -13.52
C VAL A 79 12.97 -43.63 -12.75
N VAL A 80 13.06 -44.62 -11.84
CA VAL A 80 14.31 -44.98 -11.13
C VAL A 80 14.47 -46.50 -11.10
N THR A 81 15.60 -47.00 -11.60
CA THR A 81 15.99 -48.41 -11.39
C THR A 81 16.78 -48.57 -10.10
N VAL A 82 16.75 -49.77 -9.50
CA VAL A 82 17.55 -50.11 -8.30
C VAL A 82 18.20 -51.48 -8.49
N SER A 83 19.50 -51.59 -8.20
CA SER A 83 20.25 -52.85 -8.25
C SER A 83 19.99 -53.74 -7.02
N LYS A 84 20.43 -54.99 -7.07
CA LYS A 84 20.47 -55.90 -5.90
C LYS A 84 21.27 -55.31 -4.72
N THR A 85 22.26 -54.46 -5.00
CA THR A 85 23.10 -53.78 -3.99
C THR A 85 22.53 -52.44 -3.52
N GLY A 86 21.33 -52.03 -3.96
CA GLY A 86 20.72 -50.74 -3.60
C GLY A 86 21.23 -49.55 -4.42
N LYS A 87 21.99 -49.77 -5.50
CA LYS A 87 22.43 -48.69 -6.41
C LYS A 87 21.28 -48.26 -7.31
N LEU A 88 20.85 -47.02 -7.16
CA LEU A 88 19.86 -46.34 -7.98
C LEU A 88 20.49 -45.84 -9.29
N LYS A 89 19.68 -45.75 -10.34
CA LYS A 89 19.94 -44.91 -11.53
C LYS A 89 18.66 -44.18 -11.91
N ALA A 90 18.73 -42.86 -11.97
CA ALA A 90 17.64 -42.00 -12.43
C ALA A 90 17.52 -42.06 -13.96
N VAL A 91 16.31 -42.29 -14.47
CA VAL A 91 16.04 -42.58 -15.89
C VAL A 91 15.22 -41.48 -16.56
N LYS A 92 14.10 -41.07 -15.95
CA LYS A 92 13.15 -40.09 -16.50
C LYS A 92 12.47 -39.31 -15.37
N LYS A 93 12.14 -38.02 -15.61
CA LYS A 93 11.39 -37.16 -14.67
C LYS A 93 10.13 -37.86 -14.14
N GLY A 94 9.89 -37.73 -12.85
CA GLY A 94 8.78 -38.37 -12.13
C GLY A 94 9.23 -39.00 -10.80
N THR A 95 8.33 -39.67 -10.10
CA THR A 95 8.58 -40.22 -8.74
C THR A 95 8.47 -41.74 -8.69
N ALA A 96 9.33 -42.39 -7.90
CA ALA A 96 9.36 -43.84 -7.67
C ALA A 96 9.69 -44.18 -6.22
N LYS A 97 8.88 -45.04 -5.58
CA LYS A 97 9.12 -45.52 -4.22
C LYS A 97 10.08 -46.70 -4.25
N ILE A 98 11.26 -46.55 -3.67
CA ILE A 98 12.25 -47.60 -3.51
C ILE A 98 12.06 -48.25 -2.15
N THR A 99 11.70 -49.53 -2.13
CA THR A 99 11.45 -50.30 -0.91
C THR A 99 12.59 -51.29 -0.65
N VAL A 100 13.08 -51.31 0.59
CA VAL A 100 13.96 -52.37 1.12
C VAL A 100 13.15 -53.29 2.04
N LYS A 101 13.38 -54.59 1.96
CA LYS A 101 12.88 -55.59 2.91
C LYS A 101 14.03 -56.26 3.64
N ALA A 102 13.91 -56.44 4.96
CA ALA A 102 14.86 -57.18 5.80
C ALA A 102 14.12 -57.80 7.00
N GLY A 103 14.37 -59.07 7.31
CA GLY A 103 13.83 -59.74 8.50
C GLY A 103 12.31 -59.61 8.69
N GLY A 104 11.52 -59.81 7.63
CA GLY A 104 10.06 -59.64 7.64
C GLY A 104 9.55 -58.19 7.62
N THR A 105 10.39 -57.21 7.96
CA THR A 105 10.05 -55.79 7.98
C THR A 105 10.43 -55.08 6.67
N LYS A 106 9.89 -53.88 6.46
CA LYS A 106 10.11 -53.07 5.24
C LYS A 106 10.38 -51.61 5.61
N ALA A 107 11.26 -50.96 4.86
CA ALA A 107 11.41 -49.51 4.83
C ALA A 107 11.38 -49.02 3.38
N SER A 108 11.12 -47.73 3.17
CA SER A 108 11.09 -47.15 1.83
C SER A 108 11.60 -45.72 1.83
N VAL A 109 12.23 -45.34 0.72
CA VAL A 109 12.52 -43.96 0.35
C VAL A 109 11.73 -43.64 -0.92
N GLU A 110 11.13 -42.47 -0.97
CA GLU A 110 10.57 -41.93 -2.21
C GLU A 110 11.67 -41.22 -2.99
N VAL A 111 11.82 -41.55 -4.27
CA VAL A 111 12.87 -40.99 -5.12
C VAL A 111 12.24 -40.24 -6.28
N THR A 112 12.49 -38.94 -6.33
CA THR A 112 12.03 -38.05 -7.40
C THR A 112 13.17 -37.80 -8.38
N VAL A 113 12.92 -37.95 -9.67
CA VAL A 113 13.85 -37.52 -10.72
C VAL A 113 13.39 -36.15 -11.20
N GLY A 114 14.22 -35.12 -11.03
CA GLY A 114 13.84 -33.73 -11.28
C GLY A 114 14.92 -32.73 -10.86
N THR A 115 14.54 -31.44 -10.85
CA THR A 115 15.39 -30.32 -10.43
C THR A 115 15.70 -30.45 -8.93
N LYS A 116 16.98 -30.37 -8.54
CA LYS A 116 17.41 -30.36 -7.14
C LYS A 116 17.40 -28.95 -6.56
N VAL A 117 17.33 -28.87 -5.23
CA VAL A 117 17.65 -27.64 -4.51
C VAL A 117 19.13 -27.34 -4.68
N THR A 118 19.44 -26.17 -5.25
CA THR A 118 20.79 -25.65 -5.41
C THR A 118 21.16 -24.70 -4.29
N ASP A 119 20.21 -24.09 -3.58
CA ASP A 119 20.51 -23.25 -2.42
C ASP A 119 19.36 -23.16 -1.40
N VAL A 120 19.70 -22.78 -0.17
CA VAL A 120 18.74 -22.46 0.91
C VAL A 120 19.27 -21.22 1.62
N ASN A 121 18.63 -20.07 1.42
CA ASN A 121 19.00 -18.81 2.07
C ASN A 121 17.99 -18.43 3.17
N VAL A 122 18.41 -17.66 4.16
CA VAL A 122 17.53 -17.01 5.14
C VAL A 122 17.96 -15.56 5.33
N ILE A 123 17.17 -14.65 4.77
CA ILE A 123 17.41 -13.19 4.73
C ILE A 123 17.74 -12.55 6.08
N LYS A 124 17.13 -13.04 7.17
CA LYS A 124 17.51 -12.68 8.55
C LYS A 124 18.19 -13.88 9.23
N PRO A 125 19.52 -14.03 9.11
CA PRO A 125 20.27 -15.17 9.66
C PRO A 125 20.45 -15.10 11.19
N ALA A 126 19.94 -14.06 11.84
CA ALA A 126 19.83 -13.95 13.28
C ALA A 126 18.46 -13.37 13.68
N ILE A 127 17.89 -13.87 14.77
CA ILE A 127 16.66 -13.34 15.39
C ILE A 127 16.85 -13.21 16.90
N ALA A 128 16.25 -12.17 17.48
CA ALA A 128 16.28 -11.87 18.91
C ALA A 128 14.87 -11.84 19.47
N LEU A 129 14.58 -12.66 20.49
CA LEU A 129 13.22 -12.86 21.01
C LEU A 129 13.20 -12.78 22.55
N PRO A 130 12.22 -12.10 23.17
CA PRO A 130 11.95 -12.30 24.59
C PRO A 130 11.40 -13.71 24.85
N ILE A 131 11.61 -14.25 26.06
CA ILE A 131 10.98 -15.51 26.50
C ILE A 131 9.46 -15.46 26.26
N GLY A 132 8.91 -16.54 25.69
CA GLY A 132 7.50 -16.69 25.34
C GLY A 132 7.14 -16.24 23.91
N ALA A 133 7.94 -15.36 23.30
CA ALA A 133 7.70 -14.91 21.93
C ALA A 133 7.97 -15.99 20.88
N LYS A 134 7.39 -15.78 19.70
CA LYS A 134 7.51 -16.64 18.53
C LYS A 134 7.96 -15.82 17.33
N SER A 135 8.62 -16.48 16.39
CA SER A 135 8.95 -15.94 15.07
C SER A 135 9.06 -17.09 14.07
N THR A 136 8.79 -16.84 12.80
CA THR A 136 8.70 -17.81 11.73
C THR A 136 9.87 -17.63 10.77
N ILE A 137 10.74 -18.64 10.68
CA ILE A 137 11.81 -18.64 9.68
C ILE A 137 11.21 -19.00 8.32
N LYS A 138 11.22 -18.05 7.39
CA LYS A 138 10.88 -18.23 5.96
C LYS A 138 12.17 -18.26 5.13
N PRO A 139 12.69 -19.45 4.78
CA PRO A 139 13.83 -19.54 3.88
C PRO A 139 13.40 -19.32 2.43
N ASP A 140 14.29 -18.73 1.62
CA ASP A 140 14.27 -18.92 0.17
C ASP A 140 14.93 -20.25 -0.17
N VAL A 141 14.36 -21.00 -1.12
CA VAL A 141 14.84 -22.32 -1.53
C VAL A 141 14.93 -22.35 -3.05
N SER A 142 16.15 -22.17 -3.54
CA SER A 142 16.42 -21.99 -4.97
C SER A 142 16.85 -23.31 -5.66
N PRO A 143 16.48 -23.52 -6.94
CA PRO A 143 15.54 -22.72 -7.71
C PRO A 143 14.08 -22.98 -7.28
N ALA A 144 13.18 -22.02 -7.54
CA ALA A 144 11.77 -22.13 -7.20
C ALA A 144 11.05 -23.33 -7.86
N ASP A 145 11.56 -23.86 -8.99
CA ASP A 145 11.04 -25.07 -9.66
C ASP A 145 11.62 -26.40 -9.11
N ALA A 146 12.41 -26.35 -8.04
CA ALA A 146 12.97 -27.53 -7.40
C ALA A 146 11.90 -28.58 -7.09
N SER A 147 12.17 -29.85 -7.40
CA SER A 147 11.15 -30.92 -7.34
C SER A 147 10.84 -31.40 -5.92
N ASN A 148 11.51 -30.85 -4.91
CA ASN A 148 11.15 -30.94 -3.49
C ASN A 148 11.77 -29.74 -2.74
N PRO A 149 11.13 -28.55 -2.77
CA PRO A 149 11.69 -27.32 -2.19
C PRO A 149 11.43 -27.24 -0.67
N VAL A 150 10.77 -28.24 -0.07
CA VAL A 150 10.33 -28.17 1.33
C VAL A 150 11.54 -28.20 2.28
N PRO A 151 11.72 -27.17 3.14
CA PRO A 151 12.78 -27.16 4.14
C PRO A 151 12.44 -28.03 5.35
N THR A 152 13.48 -28.42 6.09
CA THR A 152 13.41 -29.08 7.39
C THR A 152 14.15 -28.25 8.43
N TYR A 153 13.62 -28.19 9.64
CA TYR A 153 14.12 -27.35 10.72
C TYR A 153 14.61 -28.19 11.90
N GLN A 154 15.75 -27.82 12.49
CA GLN A 154 16.29 -28.45 13.69
C GLN A 154 16.94 -27.42 14.60
N SER A 155 16.47 -27.29 15.85
CA SER A 155 17.18 -26.53 16.89
C SER A 155 18.33 -27.37 17.48
N ALA A 156 19.47 -26.72 17.69
CA ALA A 156 20.62 -27.29 18.39
C ALA A 156 20.40 -27.40 19.92
N ASP A 157 19.57 -26.53 20.48
CA ASP A 157 19.13 -26.56 21.88
C ASP A 157 17.65 -26.17 21.96
N PRO A 158 16.74 -27.18 21.94
CA PRO A 158 15.30 -26.98 22.06
C PRO A 158 14.83 -26.41 23.39
N GLU A 159 15.68 -26.32 24.43
CA GLU A 159 15.33 -25.76 25.74
C GLU A 159 15.61 -24.25 25.81
N ILE A 160 16.52 -23.73 24.99
CA ILE A 160 16.67 -22.29 24.71
C ILE A 160 15.57 -21.83 23.75
N ALA A 161 15.50 -22.44 22.56
CA ALA A 161 14.45 -22.16 21.58
C ALA A 161 14.08 -23.43 20.80
N ALA A 162 12.80 -23.77 20.80
CA ALA A 162 12.26 -24.87 20.00
C ALA A 162 11.85 -24.38 18.62
N VAL A 163 11.81 -25.29 17.62
CA VAL A 163 11.32 -24.98 16.27
C VAL A 163 10.35 -26.05 15.79
N SER A 164 9.23 -25.62 15.20
CA SER A 164 8.21 -26.51 14.64
C SER A 164 8.56 -26.98 13.22
N LYS A 165 7.80 -27.95 12.70
CA LYS A 165 7.91 -28.39 11.29
C LYS A 165 7.60 -27.27 10.28
N LYS A 166 6.90 -26.20 10.69
CA LYS A 166 6.55 -25.04 9.86
C LYS A 166 7.57 -23.89 9.98
N GLY A 167 8.72 -24.09 10.62
CA GLY A 167 9.71 -23.02 10.82
C GLY A 167 9.40 -22.05 11.98
N VAL A 168 8.22 -22.15 12.60
CA VAL A 168 7.88 -21.34 13.79
C VAL A 168 8.78 -21.72 14.96
N VAL A 169 9.59 -20.75 15.39
CA VAL A 169 10.46 -20.73 16.57
C VAL A 169 9.63 -20.33 17.80
N THR A 170 9.95 -20.90 18.96
CA THR A 170 9.40 -20.48 20.25
C THR A 170 10.54 -20.30 21.24
N ALA A 171 10.70 -19.07 21.74
CA ALA A 171 11.70 -18.71 22.73
C ALA A 171 11.27 -19.23 24.12
N LYS A 172 12.09 -20.06 24.75
CA LYS A 172 11.77 -20.72 26.03
C LYS A 172 12.61 -20.22 27.20
N LYS A 173 13.93 -20.07 27.01
CA LYS A 173 14.88 -19.76 28.09
C LYS A 173 15.97 -18.83 27.58
N ALA A 174 16.33 -17.84 28.39
CA ALA A 174 17.41 -16.91 28.09
C ALA A 174 18.72 -17.65 27.76
N GLY A 175 19.38 -17.23 26.68
CA GLY A 175 20.54 -17.91 26.10
C GLY A 175 20.60 -17.74 24.59
N ARG A 176 21.56 -18.40 23.93
CA ARG A 176 21.70 -18.38 22.47
C ARG A 176 21.79 -19.79 21.92
N THR A 177 21.02 -20.07 20.88
CA THR A 177 21.03 -21.35 20.17
C THR A 177 21.04 -21.14 18.65
N LYS A 178 21.05 -22.23 17.89
CA LYS A 178 21.08 -22.22 16.43
C LYS A 178 20.00 -23.14 15.87
N ILE A 179 19.28 -22.65 14.87
CA ILE A 179 18.32 -23.44 14.09
C ILE A 179 18.93 -23.70 12.73
N THR A 180 19.16 -24.98 12.42
CA THR A 180 19.54 -25.38 11.05
C THR A 180 18.28 -25.52 10.21
N VAL A 181 18.22 -24.79 9.11
CA VAL A 181 17.25 -24.96 8.02
C VAL A 181 17.94 -25.79 6.94
N LYS A 182 17.30 -26.84 6.41
CA LYS A 182 17.92 -27.77 5.47
C LYS A 182 16.94 -28.28 4.42
N ALA A 183 17.36 -28.31 3.15
CA ALA A 183 16.60 -28.90 2.06
C ALA A 183 16.26 -30.39 2.31
N ALA A 184 15.00 -30.77 2.15
CA ALA A 184 14.54 -32.15 2.35
C ALA A 184 14.98 -33.12 1.23
N ASP A 185 15.37 -32.58 0.07
CA ASP A 185 15.62 -33.30 -1.19
C ASP A 185 16.91 -34.16 -1.21
N GLY A 186 17.79 -33.98 -0.22
CA GLY A 186 19.06 -34.71 -0.13
C GLY A 186 20.26 -34.00 -0.79
N SER A 187 20.09 -32.81 -1.38
CA SER A 187 21.17 -31.90 -1.85
C SER A 187 22.19 -31.57 -0.75
N LYS A 188 21.76 -31.65 0.52
CA LYS A 188 22.49 -31.23 1.74
C LYS A 188 22.63 -29.71 1.89
N LYS A 189 21.98 -28.91 1.03
CA LYS A 189 21.90 -27.46 1.18
C LYS A 189 21.19 -27.11 2.49
N LYS A 190 21.75 -26.13 3.20
CA LYS A 190 21.33 -25.73 4.54
C LYS A 190 21.84 -24.34 4.89
N GLU A 191 21.11 -23.66 5.75
CA GLU A 191 21.52 -22.43 6.43
C GLU A 191 21.30 -22.56 7.94
N THR A 192 21.84 -21.65 8.74
CA THR A 192 21.76 -21.66 10.20
C THR A 192 21.37 -20.30 10.77
N VAL A 193 20.15 -20.19 11.28
CA VAL A 193 19.67 -19.00 11.98
C VAL A 193 20.16 -19.01 13.43
N THR A 194 20.80 -17.94 13.87
CA THR A 194 21.16 -17.73 15.27
C THR A 194 19.96 -17.18 16.04
N VAL A 195 19.55 -17.83 17.12
CA VAL A 195 18.43 -17.38 17.96
C VAL A 195 18.99 -16.92 19.31
N THR A 196 18.88 -15.62 19.58
CA THR A 196 19.21 -15.04 20.89
C THR A 196 17.90 -14.85 21.67
N VAL A 197 17.76 -15.53 22.81
CA VAL A 197 16.61 -15.38 23.70
C VAL A 197 17.00 -14.49 24.88
N ARG A 198 16.24 -13.42 25.08
CA ARG A 198 16.41 -12.45 26.19
C ARG A 198 15.30 -12.59 27.23
N ALA A 199 15.50 -12.06 28.44
CA ALA A 199 14.42 -11.99 29.43
C ALA A 199 13.31 -11.06 28.93
N ALA A 200 12.04 -11.31 29.30
CA ALA A 200 10.90 -10.56 28.77
C ALA A 200 11.08 -9.04 28.93
N ASP A 201 11.39 -8.62 30.16
CA ASP A 201 11.50 -7.21 30.57
C ASP A 201 12.90 -6.60 30.34
N SER A 202 13.79 -7.31 29.65
CA SER A 202 15.13 -6.78 29.36
C SER A 202 15.10 -5.77 28.22
N ALA A 203 15.84 -4.67 28.36
CA ALA A 203 16.00 -3.66 27.32
C ALA A 203 16.46 -4.29 25.99
N ILE A 204 15.91 -3.77 24.90
CA ILE A 204 16.23 -4.19 23.54
C ILE A 204 17.52 -3.50 23.11
N ARG A 205 18.42 -4.24 22.45
CA ARG A 205 19.69 -3.68 21.96
C ARG A 205 19.51 -3.09 20.57
N LEU A 206 20.25 -2.01 20.27
CA LEU A 206 20.34 -1.39 18.95
C LEU A 206 20.70 -2.39 17.84
N GLN A 207 21.55 -3.38 18.13
CA GLN A 207 21.97 -4.41 17.18
C GLN A 207 20.93 -5.53 16.95
N ASP A 208 19.89 -5.60 17.77
CA ASP A 208 18.83 -6.61 17.67
C ASP A 208 17.54 -6.04 17.08
N ASP A 209 17.17 -4.81 17.42
CA ASP A 209 16.00 -4.10 16.88
C ASP A 209 16.19 -2.60 17.11
N PHE A 210 16.77 -1.94 16.09
CA PHE A 210 17.20 -0.55 16.18
C PHE A 210 16.03 0.40 16.43
N TYR A 211 14.99 0.31 15.60
CA TYR A 211 13.74 1.05 15.73
C TYR A 211 13.18 0.98 17.16
N GLN A 212 13.02 -0.23 17.71
CA GLN A 212 12.39 -0.38 19.03
C GLN A 212 13.29 0.09 20.17
N SER A 213 14.62 0.02 19.99
CA SER A 213 15.59 0.50 20.95
C SER A 213 15.65 2.03 21.00
N VAL A 214 15.65 2.71 19.85
CA VAL A 214 15.65 4.19 19.77
C VAL A 214 14.31 4.77 20.22
N ASN A 215 13.20 4.18 19.77
CA ASN A 215 11.86 4.73 20.00
C ASN A 215 11.21 4.24 21.30
N ALA A 216 11.93 3.55 22.18
CA ALA A 216 11.35 2.92 23.38
C ALA A 216 10.57 3.88 24.29
N SER A 217 11.08 5.11 24.51
CA SER A 217 10.41 6.12 25.34
C SER A 217 9.13 6.64 24.68
N VAL A 218 9.26 7.15 23.45
CA VAL A 218 8.12 7.75 22.72
C VAL A 218 7.00 6.73 22.45
N LEU A 219 7.33 5.47 22.14
CA LEU A 219 6.32 4.42 21.98
C LEU A 219 5.63 4.04 23.31
N SER A 220 6.28 4.24 24.45
CA SER A 220 5.67 4.04 25.77
C SER A 220 4.85 5.26 26.23
N GLU A 221 5.26 6.46 25.85
CA GLU A 221 4.56 7.71 26.17
C GLU A 221 3.27 7.86 25.34
N HIS A 222 3.28 7.36 24.10
CA HIS A 222 2.15 7.40 23.16
C HIS A 222 1.52 6.00 22.95
N ALA A 223 1.30 5.26 24.04
CA ALA A 223 0.55 4.01 24.01
C ALA A 223 -0.91 4.25 23.58
N LEU A 224 -1.46 3.36 22.74
CA LEU A 224 -2.80 3.52 22.18
C LEU A 224 -3.89 3.44 23.25
N LYS A 225 -4.87 4.34 23.17
CA LYS A 225 -6.13 4.25 23.92
C LYS A 225 -7.09 3.29 23.21
N GLU A 226 -8.13 2.86 23.91
CA GLU A 226 -9.13 1.87 23.42
C GLU A 226 -9.81 2.28 22.10
N ASN A 227 -9.95 3.59 21.85
CA ASN A 227 -10.53 4.16 20.63
C ASN A 227 -9.51 4.53 19.54
N GLN A 228 -8.24 4.17 19.70
CA GLN A 228 -7.17 4.53 18.75
C GLN A 228 -6.64 3.30 18.01
N ASN A 229 -6.67 3.35 16.68
CA ASN A 229 -6.12 2.29 15.83
C ASN A 229 -4.61 2.47 15.58
N GLN A 230 -4.10 3.70 15.70
CA GLN A 230 -2.71 4.07 15.48
C GLN A 230 -2.29 5.30 16.30
N TRP A 231 -0.98 5.48 16.39
CA TRP A 231 -0.30 6.74 16.66
C TRP A 231 0.99 6.75 15.85
N SER A 232 1.41 7.89 15.32
CA SER A 232 2.73 8.08 14.69
C SER A 232 3.11 9.55 14.72
N GLY A 233 4.40 9.86 14.50
CA GLY A 233 4.85 11.25 14.34
C GLY A 233 4.11 12.01 13.22
N PHE A 234 3.79 11.33 12.10
CA PHE A 234 2.94 11.88 11.03
C PHE A 234 1.52 12.17 11.52
N TYR A 235 0.87 11.20 12.18
CA TYR A 235 -0.51 11.33 12.64
C TYR A 235 -0.68 12.41 13.72
N GLU A 236 0.25 12.45 14.68
CA GLU A 236 0.29 13.47 15.74
C GLU A 236 0.50 14.86 15.17
N LEU A 237 1.44 15.02 14.24
CA LEU A 237 1.71 16.30 13.62
C LEU A 237 0.53 16.77 12.75
N GLN A 238 -0.09 15.87 11.98
CA GLN A 238 -1.28 16.19 11.19
C GLN A 238 -2.45 16.58 12.11
N THR A 239 -2.63 15.90 13.24
CA THR A 239 -3.61 16.24 14.28
C THR A 239 -3.34 17.62 14.87
N ALA A 240 -2.08 17.96 15.17
CA ALA A 240 -1.70 19.28 15.66
C ALA A 240 -1.98 20.40 14.63
N VAL A 241 -1.74 20.14 13.34
CA VAL A 241 -2.08 21.06 12.26
C VAL A 241 -3.60 21.25 12.14
N THR A 242 -4.38 20.16 12.13
CA THR A 242 -5.86 20.22 12.11
C THR A 242 -6.41 21.00 13.31
N ASN A 243 -5.84 20.85 14.50
CA ASN A 243 -6.23 21.59 15.71
C ASN A 243 -5.90 23.09 15.61
N ASN A 244 -4.76 23.45 15.01
CA ASN A 244 -4.40 24.84 14.72
C ASN A 244 -5.40 25.49 13.74
N LEU A 245 -5.84 24.76 12.72
CA LEU A 245 -6.84 25.23 11.77
C LEU A 245 -8.25 25.29 12.37
N SER A 246 -8.64 24.34 13.22
CA SER A 246 -9.87 24.41 14.02
C SER A 246 -9.89 25.65 14.91
N THR A 247 -8.77 25.98 15.55
CA THR A 247 -8.61 27.23 16.33
C THR A 247 -8.75 28.48 15.46
N LEU A 248 -8.41 28.41 14.17
CA LEU A 248 -8.64 29.49 13.22
C LEU A 248 -10.12 29.59 12.82
N VAL A 249 -10.82 28.47 12.60
CA VAL A 249 -12.28 28.47 12.37
C VAL A 249 -12.99 29.16 13.54
N ASP A 250 -12.62 28.85 14.79
CA ASP A 250 -13.19 29.50 15.97
C ASP A 250 -12.97 31.01 16.00
N LYS A 251 -11.78 31.49 15.61
CA LYS A 251 -11.48 32.92 15.50
C LYS A 251 -12.29 33.60 14.40
N LEU A 252 -12.39 32.98 13.23
CA LEU A 252 -13.21 33.50 12.13
C LEU A 252 -14.69 33.56 12.53
N ALA A 253 -15.23 32.48 13.11
CA ALA A 253 -16.62 32.43 13.54
C ALA A 253 -16.97 33.49 14.61
N ALA A 254 -16.03 33.79 15.52
CA ALA A 254 -16.17 34.85 16.51
C ALA A 254 -16.14 36.29 15.92
N GLU A 255 -15.66 36.44 14.69
CA GLU A 255 -15.53 37.71 13.98
C GLU A 255 -16.42 37.83 12.73
N LYS A 256 -17.30 36.84 12.49
CA LYS A 256 -18.10 36.70 11.25
C LYS A 256 -18.81 37.98 10.78
N ASP A 257 -19.32 38.79 11.71
CA ASP A 257 -20.07 40.02 11.40
C ASP A 257 -19.17 41.20 10.97
N LYS A 258 -17.84 40.99 10.90
CA LYS A 258 -16.84 41.97 10.43
C LYS A 258 -16.39 41.75 8.98
N PHE A 259 -16.66 40.59 8.39
CA PHE A 259 -16.14 40.23 7.08
C PHE A 259 -16.97 40.82 5.94
N GLU A 260 -16.29 41.22 4.87
CA GLU A 260 -16.95 41.75 3.68
C GLU A 260 -17.68 40.63 2.92
N GLN A 261 -18.82 40.95 2.32
CA GLN A 261 -19.60 39.97 1.56
C GLN A 261 -18.76 39.45 0.37
N GLY A 262 -18.60 38.13 0.29
CA GLY A 262 -17.77 37.49 -0.73
C GLY A 262 -16.29 37.39 -0.37
N SER A 263 -15.86 37.79 0.84
CA SER A 263 -14.49 37.51 1.30
C SER A 263 -14.27 36.02 1.58
N MET A 264 -13.00 35.61 1.58
CA MET A 264 -12.57 34.26 1.94
C MET A 264 -13.07 33.86 3.34
N GLU A 265 -12.93 34.77 4.30
CA GLU A 265 -13.33 34.60 5.69
C GLU A 265 -14.85 34.41 5.82
N GLN A 266 -15.66 35.22 5.11
CA GLN A 266 -17.12 35.10 5.11
C GLN A 266 -17.59 33.75 4.53
N LYS A 267 -16.98 33.29 3.43
CA LYS A 267 -17.28 31.98 2.83
C LYS A 267 -16.97 30.83 3.80
N ILE A 268 -15.82 30.90 4.48
CA ILE A 268 -15.42 29.92 5.50
C ILE A 268 -16.41 29.92 6.68
N THR A 269 -16.78 31.09 7.21
CA THR A 269 -17.70 31.16 8.36
C THR A 269 -19.10 30.67 8.02
N ASP A 270 -19.64 31.03 6.85
CA ASP A 270 -21.02 30.67 6.49
C ASP A 270 -21.14 29.16 6.24
N PHE A 271 -20.16 28.55 5.60
CA PHE A 271 -20.11 27.10 5.45
C PHE A 271 -19.96 26.38 6.80
N TYR A 272 -19.11 26.88 7.70
CA TYR A 272 -18.98 26.31 9.05
C TYR A 272 -20.30 26.39 9.85
N MET A 273 -21.03 27.51 9.73
CA MET A 273 -22.33 27.67 10.37
C MET A 273 -23.37 26.68 9.83
N LEU A 274 -23.37 26.39 8.51
CA LEU A 274 -24.19 25.33 7.92
C LEU A 274 -23.73 23.92 8.35
N ALA A 275 -22.42 23.69 8.43
CA ALA A 275 -21.86 22.39 8.77
C ALA A 275 -22.15 21.97 10.22
N ARG A 276 -22.09 22.92 11.17
CA ARG A 276 -22.29 22.66 12.60
C ARG A 276 -23.75 22.57 13.04
N ASP A 277 -24.70 23.04 12.22
CA ASP A 277 -26.13 22.97 12.53
C ASP A 277 -26.70 21.56 12.29
N MET A 278 -26.32 20.65 13.19
CA MET A 278 -26.83 19.28 13.18
C MET A 278 -28.33 19.20 13.48
N GLU A 279 -28.94 20.18 14.14
CA GLU A 279 -30.40 20.19 14.37
C GLU A 279 -31.16 20.35 13.05
N THR A 280 -30.78 21.35 12.23
CA THR A 280 -31.36 21.55 10.90
C THR A 280 -31.05 20.37 9.97
N ARG A 281 -29.82 19.84 10.01
CA ARG A 281 -29.41 18.70 9.17
C ARG A 281 -30.13 17.40 9.54
N ASP A 282 -30.22 17.06 10.83
CA ASP A 282 -30.92 15.86 11.30
C ASP A 282 -32.42 15.93 11.01
N LYS A 283 -33.02 17.12 11.12
CA LYS A 283 -34.42 17.38 10.76
C LYS A 283 -34.66 17.31 9.24
N ALA A 284 -33.70 17.73 8.42
CA ALA A 284 -33.78 17.67 6.96
C ALA A 284 -33.64 16.23 6.42
N GLY A 285 -32.93 15.34 7.12
CA GLY A 285 -32.80 13.95 6.71
C GLY A 285 -32.09 13.82 5.35
N ILE A 286 -32.79 13.25 4.37
CA ILE A 286 -32.36 13.15 2.98
C ILE A 286 -33.06 14.13 2.03
N GLU A 287 -33.92 15.03 2.53
CA GLU A 287 -34.69 15.97 1.70
C GLU A 287 -33.81 16.83 0.75
N PRO A 288 -32.57 17.25 1.10
CA PRO A 288 -31.68 17.95 0.15
C PRO A 288 -31.27 17.12 -1.09
N LEU A 289 -31.35 15.79 -1.02
CA LEU A 289 -31.06 14.90 -2.16
C LEU A 289 -32.29 14.63 -3.03
N LYS A 290 -33.49 14.93 -2.54
CA LYS A 290 -34.77 14.63 -3.19
C LYS A 290 -34.88 15.12 -4.65
N PRO A 291 -34.41 16.33 -5.04
CA PRO A 291 -34.45 16.75 -6.44
C PRO A 291 -33.68 15.84 -7.41
N TYR A 292 -32.74 15.06 -6.91
CA TYR A 292 -31.98 14.07 -7.67
C TYR A 292 -32.59 12.67 -7.54
N LEU A 293 -33.03 12.28 -6.33
CA LEU A 293 -33.70 10.99 -6.09
C LEU A 293 -34.99 10.87 -6.91
N GLU A 294 -35.80 11.92 -6.97
CA GLU A 294 -37.02 11.95 -7.78
C GLU A 294 -36.73 11.78 -9.28
N LYS A 295 -35.64 12.37 -9.79
CA LYS A 295 -35.20 12.17 -11.18
C LYS A 295 -34.74 10.74 -11.44
N ILE A 296 -33.98 10.15 -10.53
CA ILE A 296 -33.57 8.73 -10.60
C ILE A 296 -34.82 7.83 -10.67
N ASP A 297 -35.82 8.08 -9.81
CA ASP A 297 -37.05 7.27 -9.77
C ASP A 297 -37.93 7.45 -11.01
N GLN A 298 -38.06 8.69 -11.49
CA GLN A 298 -38.89 9.04 -12.64
C GLN A 298 -38.36 8.51 -13.97
N ALA A 299 -37.05 8.22 -14.09
CA ALA A 299 -36.48 7.64 -15.31
C ALA A 299 -37.17 6.31 -15.67
N GLN A 300 -37.89 6.26 -16.80
CA GLN A 300 -38.59 5.07 -17.29
C GLN A 300 -37.73 4.26 -18.25
N THR A 301 -36.68 4.85 -18.82
CA THR A 301 -35.77 4.18 -19.77
C THR A 301 -34.31 4.29 -19.35
N VAL A 302 -33.46 3.40 -19.88
CA VAL A 302 -32.00 3.48 -19.73
C VAL A 302 -31.45 4.82 -20.24
N ALA A 303 -32.00 5.38 -21.32
CA ALA A 303 -31.58 6.67 -21.86
C ALA A 303 -31.88 7.83 -20.88
N GLU A 304 -33.10 7.90 -20.35
CA GLU A 304 -33.48 8.88 -19.33
C GLU A 304 -32.64 8.72 -18.05
N PHE A 305 -32.32 7.48 -17.65
CA PHE A 305 -31.47 7.25 -16.49
C PHE A 305 -30.02 7.72 -16.72
N VAL A 306 -29.47 7.49 -17.91
CA VAL A 306 -28.13 7.99 -18.28
C VAL A 306 -28.10 9.53 -18.33
N ASP A 307 -29.18 10.17 -18.74
CA ASP A 307 -29.33 11.63 -18.66
C ASP A 307 -29.28 12.14 -17.22
N VAL A 308 -29.98 11.47 -16.29
CA VAL A 308 -29.93 11.78 -14.85
C VAL A 308 -28.52 11.54 -14.27
N LEU A 309 -27.82 10.51 -14.73
CA LEU A 309 -26.42 10.30 -14.37
C LEU A 309 -25.50 11.42 -14.88
N ALA A 310 -25.81 12.07 -16.00
CA ALA A 310 -25.02 13.19 -16.51
C ALA A 310 -25.20 14.45 -15.65
N GLU A 311 -26.43 14.72 -15.20
CA GLU A 311 -26.71 15.79 -14.23
C GLU A 311 -26.01 15.55 -12.88
N LEU A 312 -26.06 14.32 -12.36
CA LEU A 312 -25.29 13.90 -11.18
C LEU A 312 -23.77 14.07 -11.41
N GLY A 313 -23.28 13.73 -12.60
CA GLY A 313 -21.89 13.90 -13.00
C GLY A 313 -21.41 15.36 -12.92
N ARG A 314 -22.26 16.33 -13.30
CA ARG A 314 -21.95 17.77 -13.18
C ARG A 314 -21.64 18.14 -11.73
N VAL A 315 -22.51 17.76 -10.79
CA VAL A 315 -22.33 18.03 -9.35
C VAL A 315 -21.32 17.11 -8.66
N GLY A 316 -20.53 16.34 -9.43
CA GLY A 316 -19.42 15.51 -8.94
C GLY A 316 -19.80 14.12 -8.45
N MET A 317 -21.07 13.72 -8.59
CA MET A 317 -21.56 12.41 -8.18
C MET A 317 -21.35 11.39 -9.30
N SER A 318 -20.90 10.17 -8.97
CA SER A 318 -20.62 9.11 -9.96
C SER A 318 -21.36 7.81 -9.61
N SER A 319 -21.79 7.07 -10.63
CA SER A 319 -22.45 5.75 -10.49
C SER A 319 -21.97 4.81 -11.59
N MET A 320 -22.70 4.65 -12.70
CA MET A 320 -22.29 3.73 -13.78
C MET A 320 -21.06 4.19 -14.58
N PHE A 321 -20.70 5.45 -14.46
CA PHE A 321 -19.55 6.04 -15.14
C PHE A 321 -18.79 6.97 -14.19
N LYS A 322 -17.47 7.02 -14.37
CA LYS A 322 -16.56 7.91 -13.68
C LYS A 322 -15.58 8.51 -14.69
N PHE A 323 -15.98 9.64 -15.26
CA PHE A 323 -15.14 10.42 -16.18
C PHE A 323 -14.41 11.55 -15.45
N GLY A 324 -13.20 11.85 -15.92
CA GLY A 324 -12.39 12.95 -15.41
C GLY A 324 -11.47 13.52 -16.47
N VAL A 325 -10.70 14.53 -16.09
CA VAL A 325 -9.66 15.12 -16.94
C VAL A 325 -8.35 14.93 -16.21
N GLY A 326 -7.38 14.32 -16.88
CA GLY A 326 -6.08 13.92 -16.30
C GLY A 326 -4.96 14.16 -17.32
N GLN A 327 -3.72 14.30 -16.85
CA GLN A 327 -2.59 14.51 -17.75
C GLN A 327 -2.38 13.25 -18.59
N ASP A 328 -2.17 13.40 -19.89
CA ASP A 328 -1.89 12.25 -20.76
C ASP A 328 -0.55 11.61 -20.33
N THR A 329 -0.55 10.29 -20.18
CA THR A 329 0.62 9.54 -19.72
C THR A 329 1.76 9.56 -20.74
N LEU A 330 1.47 9.71 -22.04
CA LEU A 330 2.44 9.79 -23.13
C LEU A 330 2.74 11.23 -23.58
N ASP A 331 1.82 12.18 -23.36
CA ASP A 331 2.04 13.63 -23.58
C ASP A 331 1.61 14.47 -22.38
N SER A 332 2.47 14.50 -21.37
CA SER A 332 2.26 15.19 -20.08
C SER A 332 2.03 16.71 -20.17
N ASN A 333 2.14 17.31 -21.35
CA ASN A 333 1.79 18.71 -21.58
C ASN A 333 0.30 18.90 -21.94
N LYS A 334 -0.42 17.80 -22.20
CA LYS A 334 -1.85 17.78 -22.52
C LYS A 334 -2.68 17.15 -21.41
N TYR A 335 -3.93 17.59 -21.35
CA TYR A 335 -4.98 16.92 -20.61
C TYR A 335 -5.77 16.03 -21.57
N ALA A 336 -6.07 14.80 -21.15
CA ALA A 336 -6.94 13.86 -21.84
C ALA A 336 -8.21 13.59 -21.02
N LEU A 337 -9.27 13.15 -21.70
CA LEU A 337 -10.45 12.60 -21.04
C LEU A 337 -10.08 11.23 -20.46
N ILE A 338 -10.32 11.00 -19.18
CA ILE A 338 -10.03 9.73 -18.50
C ILE A 338 -11.35 9.05 -18.15
N ASN A 339 -11.51 7.79 -18.54
CA ASN A 339 -12.61 6.93 -18.11
C ASN A 339 -12.08 5.89 -17.13
N GLN A 340 -12.59 5.92 -15.89
CA GLN A 340 -12.19 5.02 -14.81
C GLN A 340 -13.16 3.85 -14.59
N GLY A 341 -14.09 3.62 -15.53
CA GLY A 341 -15.16 2.62 -15.38
C GLY A 341 -16.33 3.10 -14.50
N PRO A 342 -17.12 2.19 -13.94
CA PRO A 342 -18.15 2.52 -12.96
C PRO A 342 -17.54 2.89 -11.60
N ALA A 343 -18.26 3.69 -10.81
CA ALA A 343 -17.92 3.98 -9.43
C ALA A 343 -18.45 2.87 -8.51
N TYR A 344 -17.57 2.39 -7.63
CA TYR A 344 -17.87 1.41 -6.60
C TYR A 344 -17.27 1.80 -5.25
N ALA A 345 -17.97 1.43 -4.17
CA ALA A 345 -17.64 1.77 -2.78
C ALA A 345 -16.95 0.62 -2.02
N ILE A 346 -16.48 -0.42 -2.71
CA ILE A 346 -15.58 -1.43 -2.16
C ILE A 346 -14.63 -1.91 -3.25
N THR A 347 -13.33 -2.03 -3.00
CA THR A 347 -12.37 -2.47 -4.03
C THR A 347 -12.33 -4.00 -4.13
N LYS A 348 -11.81 -4.52 -5.27
CA LYS A 348 -11.50 -5.94 -5.55
C LYS A 348 -10.94 -6.70 -4.35
N ASP A 349 -10.19 -5.96 -3.56
CA ASP A 349 -9.27 -6.49 -2.60
C ASP A 349 -9.87 -6.59 -1.19
N TYR A 350 -10.89 -5.79 -0.87
CA TYR A 350 -11.72 -6.01 0.32
C TYR A 350 -12.85 -7.02 0.10
N ILE A 351 -13.11 -7.43 -1.15
CA ILE A 351 -14.12 -8.46 -1.48
C ILE A 351 -13.53 -9.83 -1.75
N THR A 352 -12.25 -9.94 -2.11
CA THR A 352 -11.60 -11.24 -2.32
C THR A 352 -10.93 -11.79 -1.06
N GLY A 353 -10.77 -13.11 -0.97
CA GLY A 353 -10.11 -13.79 0.15
C GLY A 353 -11.01 -14.08 1.36
N ASP A 354 -10.72 -15.18 2.06
CA ASP A 354 -11.56 -15.67 3.17
C ASP A 354 -11.51 -14.73 4.39
N ALA A 355 -10.34 -14.13 4.66
CA ALA A 355 -10.12 -13.21 5.77
C ALA A 355 -11.02 -11.96 5.73
N ASN A 356 -11.42 -11.54 4.53
CA ASN A 356 -12.22 -10.33 4.31
C ASN A 356 -13.74 -10.55 4.45
N GLN A 357 -14.18 -11.74 4.89
CA GLN A 357 -15.61 -12.01 5.13
C GLN A 357 -16.29 -10.97 6.05
N PRO A 358 -15.71 -10.57 7.20
CA PRO A 358 -16.33 -9.56 8.05
C PRO A 358 -16.51 -8.20 7.36
N ILE A 359 -15.59 -7.82 6.47
CA ILE A 359 -15.65 -6.56 5.72
C ILE A 359 -16.79 -6.61 4.69
N ARG A 360 -16.96 -7.74 3.99
CA ARG A 360 -18.10 -7.96 3.09
C ARG A 360 -19.45 -7.87 3.83
N ASP A 361 -19.56 -8.52 4.98
CA ASP A 361 -20.77 -8.51 5.80
C ASP A 361 -21.08 -7.10 6.33
N ALA A 362 -20.05 -6.36 6.74
CA ALA A 362 -20.18 -4.97 7.20
C ALA A 362 -20.57 -4.01 6.06
N PHE A 363 -20.02 -4.20 4.85
CA PHE A 363 -20.38 -3.41 3.68
C PHE A 363 -21.83 -3.65 3.25
N LEU A 364 -22.28 -4.91 3.22
CA LEU A 364 -23.68 -5.26 2.99
C LEU A 364 -24.62 -4.60 4.03
N ASN A 365 -24.25 -4.63 5.32
CA ASN A 365 -25.01 -3.92 6.35
C ASN A 365 -24.98 -2.41 6.15
N TYR A 366 -23.85 -1.81 5.77
CA TYR A 366 -23.74 -0.38 5.50
C TYR A 366 -24.66 0.08 4.36
N ILE A 367 -24.70 -0.67 3.24
CA ILE A 367 -25.67 -0.43 2.15
C ILE A 367 -27.10 -0.44 2.71
N LYS A 368 -27.47 -1.47 3.50
CA LYS A 368 -28.79 -1.57 4.11
C LYS A 368 -29.12 -0.37 5.01
N GLN A 369 -28.17 0.09 5.84
CA GLN A 369 -28.38 1.26 6.70
C GLN A 369 -28.69 2.52 5.89
N MET A 370 -28.05 2.73 4.72
CA MET A 370 -28.36 3.88 3.86
C MET A 370 -29.82 3.87 3.39
N PHE A 371 -30.37 2.70 3.01
CA PHE A 371 -31.77 2.61 2.59
C PHE A 371 -32.76 2.73 3.75
N LEU A 372 -32.45 2.17 4.92
CA LEU A 372 -33.24 2.38 6.14
C LEU A 372 -33.30 3.87 6.54
N LEU A 373 -32.18 4.58 6.49
CA LEU A 373 -32.10 6.01 6.78
C LEU A 373 -32.77 6.89 5.70
N ALA A 374 -32.91 6.36 4.48
CA ALA A 374 -33.71 6.96 3.41
C ALA A 374 -35.23 6.68 3.54
N GLY A 375 -35.65 5.87 4.52
CA GLY A 375 -37.06 5.59 4.82
C GLY A 375 -37.64 4.31 4.21
N GLU A 376 -36.82 3.45 3.60
CA GLU A 376 -37.26 2.11 3.18
C GLU A 376 -37.52 1.21 4.39
N ASP A 377 -38.45 0.26 4.25
CA ASP A 377 -38.69 -0.74 5.30
C ASP A 377 -37.57 -1.81 5.37
N GLU A 378 -37.50 -2.53 6.50
CA GLU A 378 -36.49 -3.55 6.79
C GLU A 378 -36.39 -4.65 5.71
N GLN A 379 -37.51 -5.06 5.11
CA GLN A 379 -37.53 -6.09 4.07
C GLN A 379 -37.03 -5.52 2.75
N LYS A 380 -37.51 -4.33 2.37
CA LYS A 380 -37.15 -3.65 1.13
C LYS A 380 -35.69 -3.19 1.13
N ALA A 381 -35.22 -2.58 2.21
CA ALA A 381 -33.83 -2.19 2.40
C ALA A 381 -32.87 -3.38 2.36
N SER A 382 -33.24 -4.52 2.97
CA SER A 382 -32.41 -5.73 2.94
C SER A 382 -32.29 -6.34 1.54
N GLU A 383 -33.38 -6.38 0.76
CA GLU A 383 -33.34 -6.89 -0.61
C GLU A 383 -32.59 -5.95 -1.56
N ILE A 384 -32.80 -4.63 -1.45
CA ILE A 384 -32.01 -3.65 -2.23
C ILE A 384 -30.52 -3.80 -1.88
N ALA A 385 -30.18 -3.90 -0.60
CA ALA A 385 -28.79 -4.00 -0.16
C ALA A 385 -28.09 -5.24 -0.74
N ARG A 386 -28.77 -6.38 -0.79
CA ARG A 386 -28.24 -7.61 -1.42
C ARG A 386 -27.96 -7.39 -2.91
N GLN A 387 -28.92 -6.84 -3.65
CA GLN A 387 -28.78 -6.61 -5.10
C GLN A 387 -27.68 -5.58 -5.43
N VAL A 388 -27.63 -4.47 -4.69
CA VAL A 388 -26.61 -3.43 -4.85
C VAL A 388 -25.23 -3.97 -4.45
N TYR A 389 -25.13 -4.76 -3.38
CA TYR A 389 -23.88 -5.43 -2.99
C TYR A 389 -23.37 -6.35 -4.11
N GLU A 390 -24.24 -7.18 -4.71
CA GLU A 390 -23.88 -8.08 -5.81
C GLU A 390 -23.34 -7.32 -7.04
N LEU A 391 -23.96 -6.19 -7.39
CA LEU A 391 -23.49 -5.32 -8.48
C LEU A 391 -22.13 -4.66 -8.14
N GLN A 392 -22.01 -4.09 -6.95
CA GLN A 392 -20.78 -3.45 -6.47
C GLN A 392 -19.61 -4.46 -6.40
N GLN A 393 -19.88 -5.68 -5.96
CA GLN A 393 -18.92 -6.79 -5.95
C GLN A 393 -18.48 -7.14 -7.37
N ASP A 394 -19.39 -7.25 -8.34
CA ASP A 394 -19.07 -7.63 -9.71
C ASP A 394 -18.25 -6.57 -10.47
N PHE A 395 -18.55 -5.28 -10.27
CA PHE A 395 -17.68 -4.19 -10.76
C PHE A 395 -16.29 -4.26 -10.14
N ALA A 396 -16.20 -4.42 -8.83
CA ALA A 396 -14.94 -4.44 -8.13
C ALA A 396 -14.08 -5.68 -8.46
N LEU A 397 -14.68 -6.87 -8.67
CA LEU A 397 -13.96 -8.07 -9.15
C LEU A 397 -13.46 -7.95 -10.59
N THR A 398 -14.12 -7.13 -11.41
CA THR A 398 -13.76 -6.91 -12.82
C THR A 398 -12.70 -5.81 -12.98
N GLY A 399 -12.49 -4.99 -11.95
CA GLY A 399 -11.49 -3.92 -11.94
C GLY A 399 -10.08 -4.39 -11.59
N SER A 400 -9.12 -3.49 -11.77
CA SER A 400 -7.75 -3.62 -11.29
C SER A 400 -7.64 -3.78 -9.77
N GLY A 401 -6.65 -4.57 -9.36
CA GLY A 401 -6.17 -4.63 -7.96
C GLY A 401 -4.96 -3.70 -7.76
N MET A 402 -4.34 -3.78 -6.59
CA MET A 402 -3.16 -2.96 -6.28
C MET A 402 -1.92 -3.31 -7.10
N GLU A 403 -1.81 -4.58 -7.51
CA GLU A 403 -0.77 -5.07 -8.40
C GLU A 403 -0.71 -4.32 -9.74
N ASP A 404 -1.78 -3.60 -10.09
CA ASP A 404 -1.95 -2.90 -11.35
C ASP A 404 -1.79 -1.38 -11.28
N ILE A 405 -1.70 -0.76 -10.08
CA ILE A 405 -1.86 0.70 -9.90
C ILE A 405 -0.84 1.56 -10.68
N TYR A 406 0.34 1.00 -10.97
CA TYR A 406 1.40 1.62 -11.77
C TYR A 406 1.59 0.95 -13.15
N ASN A 407 0.71 0.02 -13.54
CA ASN A 407 0.81 -0.72 -14.79
C ASN A 407 0.26 0.11 -15.96
N VAL A 408 1.11 0.96 -16.55
CA VAL A 408 0.73 1.81 -17.69
C VAL A 408 0.26 1.00 -18.90
N GLU A 409 0.84 -0.18 -19.18
CA GLU A 409 0.39 -1.03 -20.29
C GLU A 409 -1.06 -1.51 -20.12
N LYS A 410 -1.51 -1.69 -18.86
CA LYS A 410 -2.91 -2.07 -18.55
C LYS A 410 -3.85 -0.86 -18.51
N LEU A 411 -3.39 0.26 -17.95
CA LEU A 411 -4.22 1.44 -17.67
C LEU A 411 -4.28 2.46 -18.81
N TYR A 412 -3.39 2.40 -19.80
CA TYR A 412 -3.36 3.33 -20.93
C TYR A 412 -3.98 2.70 -22.19
N ASN A 413 -5.32 2.72 -22.27
CA ASN A 413 -6.05 2.29 -23.46
C ASN A 413 -6.71 3.52 -24.11
N PRO A 414 -6.11 4.13 -25.15
CA PRO A 414 -6.69 5.28 -25.84
C PRO A 414 -7.83 4.84 -26.78
N TYR A 415 -8.96 5.56 -26.71
CA TYR A 415 -10.16 5.36 -27.51
C TYR A 415 -10.55 6.66 -28.22
N THR A 416 -10.98 6.59 -29.49
CA THR A 416 -11.66 7.70 -30.17
C THR A 416 -13.09 7.92 -29.65
N LYS A 417 -13.75 9.00 -30.09
CA LYS A 417 -15.16 9.27 -29.79
C LYS A 417 -16.07 8.12 -30.27
N GLU A 418 -15.80 7.56 -31.44
CA GLU A 418 -16.53 6.45 -32.05
C GLU A 418 -16.26 5.11 -31.34
N GLU A 419 -15.01 4.85 -30.96
CA GLU A 419 -14.66 3.64 -30.21
C GLU A 419 -15.25 3.65 -28.80
N LEU A 420 -15.29 4.81 -28.15
CA LEU A 420 -15.93 4.99 -26.85
C LEU A 420 -17.45 4.77 -26.95
N ALA A 421 -18.10 5.27 -28.01
CA ALA A 421 -19.50 4.99 -28.28
C ALA A 421 -19.76 3.49 -28.55
N ALA A 422 -18.85 2.80 -29.23
CA ALA A 422 -18.93 1.36 -29.44
C ALA A 422 -18.71 0.54 -28.15
N LEU A 423 -17.84 1.01 -27.24
CA LEU A 423 -17.60 0.41 -25.93
C LEU A 423 -18.85 0.46 -25.03
N TYR A 424 -19.61 1.54 -25.11
CA TYR A 424 -20.87 1.76 -24.39
C TYR A 424 -22.11 1.64 -25.29
N SER A 425 -22.15 0.60 -26.12
CA SER A 425 -23.20 0.35 -27.13
C SER A 425 -24.66 0.40 -26.64
N ASN A 426 -24.90 0.30 -25.33
CA ASN A 426 -26.24 0.26 -24.74
C ASN A 426 -26.72 1.64 -24.23
N CYS A 427 -25.92 2.71 -24.36
CA CYS A 427 -26.35 4.08 -24.08
C CYS A 427 -25.69 5.13 -24.99
N ASP A 428 -26.19 6.36 -24.95
CA ASP A 428 -25.52 7.49 -25.58
C ASP A 428 -24.47 8.09 -24.62
N ILE A 429 -23.32 7.42 -24.53
CA ILE A 429 -22.19 7.87 -23.69
C ILE A 429 -21.61 9.23 -24.15
N ILE A 430 -21.84 9.58 -25.42
CA ILE A 430 -21.41 10.86 -25.99
C ILE A 430 -22.35 11.97 -25.55
N GLY A 431 -23.66 11.78 -25.67
CA GLY A 431 -24.66 12.69 -25.11
C GLY A 431 -24.52 12.88 -23.60
N TYR A 432 -24.12 11.84 -22.86
CA TYR A 432 -23.76 11.92 -21.45
C TYR A 432 -22.59 12.90 -21.20
N LEU A 433 -21.48 12.76 -21.93
CA LEU A 433 -20.31 13.65 -21.83
C LEU A 433 -20.66 15.10 -22.22
N GLU A 434 -21.44 15.26 -23.29
CA GLU A 434 -21.88 16.58 -23.76
C GLU A 434 -22.79 17.28 -22.72
N LYS A 435 -23.66 16.53 -22.03
CA LYS A 435 -24.49 17.03 -20.90
C LYS A 435 -23.66 17.36 -19.65
N MET A 436 -22.58 16.63 -19.39
CA MET A 436 -21.57 17.00 -18.39
C MET A 436 -20.75 18.26 -18.75
N GLY A 437 -20.87 18.78 -19.98
CA GLY A 437 -20.12 19.94 -20.47
C GLY A 437 -18.81 19.60 -21.19
N ILE A 438 -18.53 18.31 -21.41
CA ILE A 438 -17.36 17.84 -22.16
C ILE A 438 -17.80 17.63 -23.62
N THR A 439 -17.59 18.67 -24.43
CA THR A 439 -18.03 18.71 -25.84
C THR A 439 -16.92 18.38 -26.83
N ARG A 440 -15.64 18.52 -26.43
CA ARG A 440 -14.47 18.20 -27.25
C ARG A 440 -13.40 17.49 -26.41
N PHE A 441 -12.88 16.40 -26.95
CA PHE A 441 -11.69 15.70 -26.49
C PHE A 441 -11.06 14.98 -27.69
N ASP A 442 -9.72 14.96 -27.78
CA ASP A 442 -9.02 14.26 -28.88
C ASP A 442 -8.98 12.74 -28.67
N THR A 443 -8.92 12.29 -27.41
CA THR A 443 -8.80 10.88 -27.02
C THR A 443 -9.37 10.69 -25.61
N CYS A 444 -10.01 9.54 -25.39
CA CYS A 444 -10.41 9.07 -24.07
C CYS A 444 -9.50 7.92 -23.64
N ILE A 445 -8.77 8.07 -22.53
CA ILE A 445 -7.96 7.00 -21.94
C ILE A 445 -8.88 6.19 -21.02
N VAL A 446 -9.22 4.97 -21.45
CA VAL A 446 -10.02 4.02 -20.68
C VAL A 446 -9.09 3.19 -19.80
N GLN A 447 -9.11 3.41 -18.49
CA GLN A 447 -8.24 2.71 -17.55
C GLN A 447 -8.68 1.27 -17.31
N GLU A 448 -10.00 1.03 -17.33
CA GLU A 448 -10.61 -0.23 -16.89
C GLU A 448 -11.52 -0.81 -17.99
N VAL A 449 -10.93 -1.26 -19.10
CA VAL A 449 -11.68 -1.66 -20.33
C VAL A 449 -12.71 -2.77 -20.07
N GLU A 450 -12.36 -3.83 -19.34
CA GLU A 450 -13.32 -4.90 -19.02
C GLU A 450 -14.40 -4.44 -18.05
N ASN A 451 -14.08 -3.50 -17.15
CA ASN A 451 -15.05 -2.92 -16.22
C ASN A 451 -16.03 -1.99 -16.95
N ALA A 452 -15.54 -1.20 -17.93
CA ALA A 452 -16.38 -0.42 -18.83
C ALA A 452 -17.34 -1.30 -19.65
N LYS A 453 -16.85 -2.44 -20.19
CA LYS A 453 -17.71 -3.45 -20.84
C LYS A 453 -18.75 -4.03 -19.88
N LYS A 454 -18.38 -4.30 -18.63
CA LYS A 454 -19.30 -4.79 -17.60
C LYS A 454 -20.38 -3.76 -17.30
N ALA A 455 -20.01 -2.50 -17.05
CA ALA A 455 -20.94 -1.40 -16.86
C ALA A 455 -21.92 -1.28 -18.04
N ASN A 456 -21.42 -1.31 -19.29
CA ASN A 456 -22.25 -1.32 -20.50
C ASN A 456 -23.25 -2.50 -20.52
N ALA A 457 -22.80 -3.72 -20.20
CA ALA A 457 -23.66 -4.90 -20.18
C ALA A 457 -24.80 -4.81 -19.15
N TYR A 458 -24.63 -4.05 -18.06
CA TYR A 458 -25.70 -3.80 -17.10
C TYR A 458 -26.73 -2.75 -17.55
N LEU A 459 -26.43 -1.90 -18.54
CA LEU A 459 -27.34 -0.84 -19.04
C LEU A 459 -28.48 -1.43 -19.90
N THR A 460 -29.38 -2.16 -19.27
CA THR A 460 -30.57 -2.76 -19.90
C THR A 460 -31.84 -2.35 -19.19
N GLN A 461 -32.98 -2.41 -19.89
CA GLN A 461 -34.28 -2.09 -19.30
C GLN A 461 -34.67 -3.05 -18.16
N GLU A 462 -34.22 -4.30 -18.22
CA GLU A 462 -34.43 -5.31 -17.18
C GLU A 462 -33.69 -4.94 -15.87
N ASN A 463 -32.49 -4.39 -15.99
CA ASN A 463 -31.66 -3.97 -14.86
C ASN A 463 -31.99 -2.56 -14.34
N LEU A 464 -32.88 -1.80 -14.98
CA LEU A 464 -33.07 -0.37 -14.70
C LEU A 464 -33.33 -0.06 -13.22
N GLU A 465 -34.17 -0.85 -12.54
CA GLU A 465 -34.46 -0.66 -11.11
C GLU A 465 -33.25 -0.96 -10.20
N LEU A 466 -32.40 -1.93 -10.57
CA LEU A 466 -31.12 -2.17 -9.90
C LEU A 466 -30.16 -0.99 -10.11
N LEU A 467 -30.07 -0.46 -11.33
CA LEU A 467 -29.24 0.70 -11.67
C LEU A 467 -29.66 1.96 -10.90
N LYS A 468 -30.97 2.21 -10.78
CA LYS A 468 -31.53 3.28 -9.95
C LYS A 468 -31.11 3.12 -8.48
N ASN A 469 -31.30 1.93 -7.91
CA ASN A 469 -30.89 1.66 -6.53
C ASN A 469 -29.38 1.86 -6.33
N ASN A 470 -28.55 1.44 -7.28
CA ASN A 470 -27.11 1.70 -7.24
C ASN A 470 -26.79 3.21 -7.27
N ALA A 471 -27.45 3.98 -8.14
CA ALA A 471 -27.28 5.44 -8.18
C ALA A 471 -27.71 6.12 -6.87
N LYS A 472 -28.83 5.70 -6.27
CA LYS A 472 -29.26 6.18 -4.93
C LYS A 472 -28.23 5.84 -3.86
N PHE A 473 -27.76 4.60 -3.81
CA PHE A 473 -26.73 4.17 -2.86
C PHE A 473 -25.45 5.00 -2.99
N MET A 474 -24.93 5.18 -4.21
CA MET A 474 -23.74 6.00 -4.45
C MET A 474 -23.96 7.47 -4.04
N LEU A 475 -25.17 8.02 -4.26
CA LEU A 475 -25.51 9.38 -3.81
C LEU A 475 -25.56 9.51 -2.28
N TYR A 476 -26.16 8.54 -1.56
CA TYR A 476 -26.16 8.52 -0.09
C TYR A 476 -24.74 8.42 0.45
N VAL A 477 -23.92 7.55 -0.15
CA VAL A 477 -22.51 7.33 0.17
C VAL A 477 -21.67 8.59 -0.01
N GLU A 478 -21.76 9.24 -1.18
CA GLU A 478 -21.00 10.44 -1.50
C GLU A 478 -21.50 11.69 -0.74
N CYS A 479 -22.63 11.60 -0.03
CA CYS A 479 -23.17 12.69 0.81
C CYS A 479 -23.23 12.35 2.31
N THR A 480 -22.77 11.17 2.74
CA THR A 480 -23.02 10.63 4.09
C THR A 480 -22.63 11.59 5.23
N GLU A 481 -21.56 12.37 5.04
CA GLU A 481 -21.05 13.33 6.04
C GLU A 481 -21.79 14.68 6.05
N LEU A 482 -22.68 14.93 5.08
CA LEU A 482 -23.53 16.13 4.96
C LEU A 482 -24.95 15.94 5.48
N LEU A 483 -25.41 14.69 5.50
CA LEU A 483 -26.73 14.30 5.95
C LEU A 483 -26.76 14.32 7.49
N THR A 484 -27.35 13.30 8.10
CA THR A 484 -27.63 13.27 9.53
C THR A 484 -26.51 12.64 10.36
N SER A 485 -26.54 12.90 11.68
CA SER A 485 -25.76 12.22 12.71
C SER A 485 -25.79 10.70 12.57
N ALA A 486 -26.93 10.14 12.13
CA ALA A 486 -27.12 8.70 11.94
C ALA A 486 -26.41 8.17 10.68
N HIS A 487 -26.39 8.92 9.57
CA HIS A 487 -25.62 8.58 8.37
C HIS A 487 -24.12 8.58 8.70
N ALA A 488 -23.64 9.66 9.33
CA ALA A 488 -22.25 9.76 9.76
C ALA A 488 -21.86 8.64 10.75
N LYS A 489 -22.78 8.22 11.64
CA LYS A 489 -22.55 7.08 12.53
C LYS A 489 -22.44 5.76 11.76
N ALA A 490 -23.34 5.49 10.80
CA ALA A 490 -23.30 4.25 10.02
C ALA A 490 -21.96 4.09 9.27
N LEU A 491 -21.39 5.19 8.78
CA LEU A 491 -20.03 5.21 8.22
C LEU A 491 -18.95 4.96 9.27
N ARG A 492 -18.98 5.66 10.42
CA ARG A 492 -18.01 5.40 11.51
C ARG A 492 -18.04 3.95 11.99
N ASP A 493 -19.22 3.33 12.07
CA ASP A 493 -19.38 1.92 12.47
C ASP A 493 -18.72 0.97 11.45
N PHE A 494 -18.94 1.20 10.14
CA PHE A 494 -18.25 0.46 9.07
C PHE A 494 -16.72 0.64 9.14
N ASN A 495 -16.26 1.88 9.27
CA ASN A 495 -14.84 2.24 9.35
C ASN A 495 -14.14 1.60 10.56
N THR A 496 -14.83 1.58 11.71
CA THR A 496 -14.36 0.94 12.95
C THR A 496 -14.20 -0.56 12.77
N LEU A 497 -15.11 -1.22 12.05
CA LEU A 497 -15.00 -2.65 11.78
C LEU A 497 -13.84 -2.99 10.84
N VAL A 498 -13.56 -2.14 9.84
CA VAL A 498 -12.42 -2.34 8.93
C VAL A 498 -11.08 -2.11 9.65
N MET A 499 -10.93 -0.99 10.37
CA MET A 499 -9.65 -0.55 10.96
C MET A 499 -9.45 -0.94 12.44
N GLY A 500 -10.43 -1.59 13.06
CA GLY A 500 -10.44 -2.04 14.45
C GLY A 500 -10.84 -1.00 15.49
N ALA A 501 -10.54 0.28 15.26
CA ALA A 501 -10.96 1.39 16.11
C ALA A 501 -11.14 2.70 15.31
N SER A 502 -11.95 3.62 15.82
CA SER A 502 -12.01 5.01 15.37
C SER A 502 -12.21 5.96 16.56
N GLU A 503 -11.63 7.16 16.46
CA GLU A 503 -11.83 8.21 17.45
C GLU A 503 -13.21 8.85 17.28
N GLU A 504 -14.02 8.87 18.35
CA GLU A 504 -15.27 9.61 18.37
C GLU A 504 -14.99 11.11 18.53
N LYS A 505 -15.44 11.91 17.57
CA LYS A 505 -15.35 13.37 17.55
C LYS A 505 -16.74 13.97 17.79
N ASP A 506 -16.78 15.12 18.45
CA ASP A 506 -18.03 15.89 18.55
C ASP A 506 -18.42 16.52 17.20
N ALA A 507 -19.67 16.97 17.12
CA ALA A 507 -20.22 17.57 15.90
C ALA A 507 -19.52 18.88 15.49
N ASP A 508 -19.01 19.64 16.47
CA ASP A 508 -18.35 20.92 16.23
C ASP A 508 -16.97 20.72 15.59
N THR A 509 -16.19 19.79 16.12
CA THR A 509 -14.91 19.32 15.57
C THR A 509 -15.10 18.75 14.17
N THR A 510 -16.12 17.90 13.98
CA THR A 510 -16.47 17.35 12.66
C THR A 510 -16.81 18.45 11.66
N ALA A 511 -17.59 19.47 12.06
CA ALA A 511 -17.92 20.61 11.22
C ALA A 511 -16.69 21.48 10.87
N LYS A 512 -15.73 21.65 11.79
CA LYS A 512 -14.46 22.35 11.53
C LYS A 512 -13.59 21.61 10.53
N GLU A 513 -13.43 20.29 10.69
CA GLU A 513 -12.67 19.46 9.74
C GLU A 513 -13.32 19.43 8.35
N LEU A 514 -14.65 19.41 8.30
CA LEU A 514 -15.42 19.52 7.06
C LEU A 514 -15.21 20.86 6.36
N THR A 515 -15.19 21.95 7.13
CA THR A 515 -14.91 23.30 6.62
C THR A 515 -13.47 23.43 6.13
N GLN A 516 -12.49 22.86 6.86
CA GLN A 516 -11.09 22.81 6.44
C GLN A 516 -10.91 22.05 5.13
N SER A 517 -11.63 20.95 4.98
CA SER A 517 -11.64 20.11 3.78
C SER A 517 -12.28 20.80 2.57
N MET A 518 -13.26 21.67 2.83
CA MET A 518 -13.85 22.55 1.82
C MET A 518 -12.80 23.59 1.37
N PHE A 519 -12.40 24.50 2.26
CA PHE A 519 -11.54 25.63 1.88
C PHE A 519 -10.04 25.29 2.01
N ALA A 520 -9.64 24.13 1.48
CA ALA A 520 -8.33 23.55 1.74
C ALA A 520 -7.16 24.42 1.23
N TRP A 521 -7.35 25.22 0.17
CA TRP A 521 -6.29 26.11 -0.33
C TRP A 521 -6.23 27.42 0.46
N GLU A 522 -7.39 27.93 0.88
CA GLU A 522 -7.55 29.10 1.73
C GLU A 522 -6.94 28.84 3.12
N PHE A 523 -7.23 27.68 3.72
CA PHE A 523 -6.57 27.23 4.94
C PHE A 523 -5.07 26.98 4.75
N GLY A 524 -4.63 26.59 3.56
CA GLY A 524 -3.21 26.50 3.22
C GLY A 524 -2.50 27.85 3.31
N LYS A 525 -3.10 28.90 2.74
CA LYS A 525 -2.61 30.29 2.83
C LYS A 525 -2.62 30.79 4.26
N LEU A 526 -3.74 30.59 4.97
CA LEU A 526 -3.88 30.98 6.37
C LEU A 526 -2.93 30.21 7.32
N TYR A 527 -2.54 28.98 6.96
CA TYR A 527 -1.55 28.19 7.67
C TYR A 527 -0.14 28.76 7.46
N THR A 528 0.24 29.00 6.19
CA THR A 528 1.58 29.49 5.85
C THR A 528 1.85 30.87 6.44
N ASP A 529 0.87 31.76 6.41
CA ASP A 529 0.96 33.13 6.97
C ASP A 529 1.15 33.15 8.50
N ARG A 530 0.88 32.04 9.20
CA ARG A 530 0.87 31.97 10.67
C ARG A 530 1.91 31.03 11.27
N TYR A 531 2.21 29.92 10.59
CA TYR A 531 2.94 28.78 11.16
C TYR A 531 4.23 28.42 10.41
N PHE A 532 4.48 28.99 9.24
CA PHE A 532 5.67 28.69 8.45
C PHE A 532 6.59 29.91 8.31
N SER A 533 7.88 29.67 8.07
CA SER A 533 8.88 30.75 7.98
C SER A 533 9.70 30.68 6.70
N GLU A 534 9.98 31.85 6.15
CA GLU A 534 10.83 32.04 4.97
C GLU A 534 12.31 31.67 5.23
N GLU A 535 12.72 31.62 6.51
CA GLU A 535 14.01 31.09 6.96
C GLU A 535 14.04 29.57 6.76
N SER A 536 13.05 28.85 7.29
CA SER A 536 12.90 27.40 7.12
C SER A 536 12.78 26.98 5.65
N LYS A 537 12.09 27.77 4.82
CA LYS A 537 12.01 27.53 3.36
C LYS A 537 13.42 27.47 2.74
N LYS A 538 14.26 28.47 3.03
CA LYS A 538 15.61 28.58 2.46
C LYS A 538 16.56 27.49 2.94
N GLU A 539 16.51 27.13 4.22
CA GLU A 539 17.34 26.04 4.77
C GLU A 539 16.98 24.70 4.10
N VAL A 540 15.69 24.41 3.93
CA VAL A 540 15.22 23.20 3.24
C VAL A 540 15.55 23.22 1.74
N GLU A 541 15.50 24.37 1.08
CA GLU A 541 15.97 24.53 -0.31
C GLU A 541 17.46 24.20 -0.45
N GLU A 542 18.32 24.61 0.49
CA GLU A 542 19.76 24.28 0.45
C GLU A 542 20.02 22.79 0.72
N ILE A 543 19.32 22.18 1.68
CA ILE A 543 19.36 20.71 1.91
C ILE A 543 18.95 19.96 0.63
N THR A 544 17.90 20.43 -0.05
CA THR A 544 17.42 19.82 -1.31
C THR A 544 18.45 19.96 -2.43
N LYS A 545 19.07 21.13 -2.61
CA LYS A 545 20.16 21.33 -3.59
C LYS A 545 21.35 20.40 -3.32
N GLN A 546 21.72 20.22 -2.06
CA GLN A 546 22.79 19.30 -1.67
C GLN A 546 22.45 17.85 -2.01
N LEU A 547 21.22 17.40 -1.70
CA LEU A 547 20.78 16.03 -2.00
C LEU A 547 20.68 15.75 -3.50
N ILE A 548 20.18 16.69 -4.31
CA ILE A 548 20.17 16.57 -5.77
C ILE A 548 21.60 16.46 -6.31
N ALA A 549 22.53 17.30 -5.84
CA ALA A 549 23.95 17.23 -6.25
C ALA A 549 24.60 15.89 -5.86
N THR A 550 24.28 15.35 -4.67
CA THR A 550 24.72 14.03 -4.23
C THR A 550 24.13 12.92 -5.10
N PHE A 551 22.82 12.90 -5.35
CA PHE A 551 22.20 11.90 -6.22
C PHE A 551 22.80 11.91 -7.64
N ARG A 552 23.11 13.10 -8.16
CA ARG A 552 23.82 13.27 -9.45
C ARG A 552 25.22 12.65 -9.44
N SER A 553 25.98 12.86 -8.36
CA SER A 553 27.27 12.23 -8.12
C SER A 553 27.15 10.70 -8.11
N ARG A 554 26.10 10.16 -7.49
CA ARG A 554 25.84 8.71 -7.41
C ARG A 554 25.55 8.08 -8.76
N ILE A 555 24.61 8.64 -9.55
CA ILE A 555 24.30 8.16 -10.91
C ILE A 555 25.59 8.03 -11.74
N LEU A 556 26.45 9.04 -11.72
CA LEU A 556 27.69 9.06 -12.51
C LEU A 556 28.71 8.00 -12.04
N LYS A 557 28.83 7.76 -10.73
CA LYS A 557 29.73 6.75 -10.15
C LYS A 557 29.25 5.31 -10.34
N ILE A 558 27.96 5.10 -10.58
CA ILE A 558 27.35 3.76 -10.54
C ILE A 558 27.92 2.83 -11.61
N SER A 559 28.26 1.60 -11.22
CA SER A 559 29.03 0.68 -12.08
C SER A 559 28.16 -0.22 -12.97
N TRP A 560 26.85 -0.28 -12.71
CA TRP A 560 25.93 -1.20 -13.39
C TRP A 560 25.09 -0.54 -14.50
N LEU A 561 25.15 0.79 -14.64
CA LEU A 561 24.55 1.53 -15.75
C LEU A 561 25.59 1.83 -16.83
N SER A 562 25.19 1.65 -18.09
CA SER A 562 25.89 2.21 -19.25
C SER A 562 25.91 3.75 -19.20
N GLU A 563 26.90 4.35 -19.85
CA GLU A 563 27.01 5.81 -19.94
C GLU A 563 25.77 6.45 -20.58
N THR A 564 25.13 5.78 -21.55
CA THR A 564 23.89 6.23 -22.19
C THR A 564 22.77 6.42 -21.17
N THR A 565 22.49 5.40 -20.36
CA THR A 565 21.40 5.45 -19.37
C THR A 565 21.75 6.39 -18.21
N LYS A 566 23.03 6.54 -17.84
CA LYS A 566 23.47 7.58 -16.90
C LYS A 566 23.14 8.99 -17.39
N GLN A 567 23.38 9.30 -18.67
CA GLN A 567 23.13 10.64 -19.20
C GLN A 567 21.63 10.94 -19.28
N GLU A 568 20.76 9.97 -19.63
CA GLU A 568 19.30 10.16 -19.55
C GLU A 568 18.82 10.32 -18.10
N ALA A 569 19.37 9.55 -17.14
CA ALA A 569 19.03 9.68 -15.73
C ALA A 569 19.49 11.04 -15.14
N VAL A 570 20.69 11.51 -15.50
CA VAL A 570 21.19 12.84 -15.13
C VAL A 570 20.34 13.95 -15.77
N LYS A 571 19.98 13.83 -17.05
CA LYS A 571 19.09 14.77 -17.75
C LYS A 571 17.73 14.87 -17.07
N LYS A 572 17.18 13.75 -16.59
CA LYS A 572 15.95 13.73 -15.79
C LYS A 572 16.13 14.41 -14.43
N LEU A 573 17.21 14.11 -13.71
CA LEU A 573 17.53 14.71 -12.41
C LEU A 573 17.73 16.23 -12.51
N ASP A 574 18.53 16.67 -13.49
CA ASP A 574 18.83 18.09 -13.76
C ASP A 574 17.55 18.87 -14.20
N ALA A 575 16.46 18.17 -14.54
CA ALA A 575 15.16 18.74 -14.89
C ALA A 575 14.11 18.69 -13.74
N ILE A 576 14.42 18.13 -12.56
CA ILE A 576 13.46 18.06 -11.45
C ILE A 576 13.12 19.47 -10.94
N LYS A 577 11.82 19.77 -10.87
CA LYS A 577 11.32 20.98 -10.21
C LYS A 577 11.16 20.76 -8.72
N VAL A 578 11.53 21.75 -7.92
CA VAL A 578 11.47 21.69 -6.45
C VAL A 578 10.41 22.67 -5.94
N LYS A 579 9.49 22.19 -5.09
CA LYS A 579 8.35 22.95 -4.53
C LYS A 579 8.40 22.89 -2.99
N ILE A 580 8.92 23.94 -2.33
CA ILE A 580 9.10 24.00 -0.86
C ILE A 580 8.10 24.96 -0.19
N GLY A 581 7.44 24.50 0.87
CA GLY A 581 6.55 25.28 1.73
C GLY A 581 5.16 25.52 1.13
N TYR A 582 5.08 26.38 0.11
CA TYR A 582 3.83 26.89 -0.44
C TYR A 582 3.98 27.38 -1.89
N PRO A 583 2.88 27.44 -2.67
CA PRO A 583 2.91 27.91 -4.06
C PRO A 583 3.10 29.42 -4.17
N ASP A 584 3.83 29.85 -5.22
CA ASP A 584 3.94 31.28 -5.57
C ASP A 584 2.65 31.84 -6.19
N THR A 585 1.81 30.96 -6.77
CA THR A 585 0.49 31.28 -7.32
C THR A 585 -0.57 30.35 -6.72
N TRP A 586 -1.52 30.92 -5.99
CA TRP A 586 -2.60 30.18 -5.34
C TRP A 586 -3.72 29.83 -6.31
N PRO A 587 -4.37 28.66 -6.17
CA PRO A 587 -5.60 28.36 -6.91
C PRO A 587 -6.75 29.29 -6.48
N SER A 588 -7.50 29.80 -7.45
CA SER A 588 -8.60 30.77 -7.26
C SER A 588 -9.98 30.09 -7.32
N TYR A 589 -10.10 28.86 -6.83
CA TYR A 589 -11.33 28.06 -6.99
C TYR A 589 -12.56 28.70 -6.34
N TYR A 590 -12.37 29.49 -5.28
CA TYR A 590 -13.44 30.09 -4.48
C TYR A 590 -13.71 31.55 -4.77
N ASP A 591 -12.89 32.22 -5.60
CA ASP A 591 -12.97 33.67 -5.80
C ASP A 591 -14.36 34.08 -6.29
N ASP A 592 -14.85 33.44 -7.36
CA ASP A 592 -16.16 33.68 -7.97
C ASP A 592 -17.32 32.86 -7.35
N LEU A 593 -17.05 32.02 -6.34
CA LEU A 593 -18.07 31.18 -5.70
C LEU A 593 -18.64 31.83 -4.43
N ALA A 594 -19.95 31.74 -4.26
CA ALA A 594 -20.65 32.18 -3.06
C ALA A 594 -21.15 30.98 -2.25
N ILE A 595 -21.04 31.07 -0.92
CA ILE A 595 -21.75 30.19 -0.01
C ILE A 595 -23.09 30.85 0.34
N ASP A 596 -24.16 30.14 0.05
CA ASP A 596 -25.54 30.56 0.27
C ASP A 596 -26.03 29.99 1.61
N SER A 597 -26.05 30.83 2.63
CA SER A 597 -26.49 30.48 3.99
C SER A 597 -28.00 30.24 4.11
N SER A 598 -28.79 30.41 3.03
CA SER A 598 -30.24 30.15 3.03
C SER A 598 -30.63 28.75 2.58
N VAL A 599 -29.69 27.96 2.05
CA VAL A 599 -29.92 26.59 1.55
C VAL A 599 -29.11 25.55 2.32
N ASN A 600 -29.39 24.27 2.10
CA ASN A 600 -28.69 23.20 2.81
C ASN A 600 -27.20 23.11 2.41
N ILE A 601 -26.36 22.57 3.30
CA ILE A 601 -24.95 22.33 3.02
C ILE A 601 -24.72 21.44 1.77
N VAL A 602 -25.59 20.45 1.53
CA VAL A 602 -25.57 19.60 0.32
C VAL A 602 -25.65 20.43 -0.96
N GLU A 603 -26.54 21.42 -1.00
CA GLU A 603 -26.73 22.27 -2.18
C GLU A 603 -25.51 23.18 -2.43
N ASN A 604 -24.91 23.73 -1.37
CA ASN A 604 -23.67 24.50 -1.47
C ASN A 604 -22.51 23.65 -2.02
N VAL A 605 -22.38 22.41 -1.54
CA VAL A 605 -21.36 21.47 -1.99
C VAL A 605 -21.55 21.10 -3.46
N PHE A 606 -22.80 20.84 -3.88
CA PHE A 606 -23.10 20.53 -5.28
C PHE A 606 -22.85 21.71 -6.21
N ARG A 607 -23.17 22.95 -5.80
CA ARG A 607 -22.85 24.17 -6.56
C ARG A 607 -21.34 24.35 -6.75
N VAL A 608 -20.55 24.12 -5.70
CA VAL A 608 -19.08 24.20 -5.77
C VAL A 608 -18.51 23.08 -6.67
N SER A 609 -18.96 21.84 -6.50
CA SER A 609 -18.54 20.72 -7.35
C SER A 609 -18.91 20.92 -8.82
N GLU A 610 -20.09 21.48 -9.12
CA GLU A 610 -20.47 21.86 -10.48
C GLU A 610 -19.54 22.93 -11.07
N ALA A 611 -19.25 24.00 -10.32
CA ALA A 611 -18.37 25.06 -10.81
C ALA A 611 -16.93 24.57 -11.07
N ILE A 612 -16.37 23.73 -10.18
CA ILE A 612 -15.06 23.13 -10.40
C ILE A 612 -15.10 22.20 -11.62
N ASN A 613 -16.16 21.39 -11.78
CA ASN A 613 -16.28 20.48 -12.92
C ASN A 613 -16.52 21.20 -14.26
N ALA A 614 -17.14 22.38 -14.26
CA ALA A 614 -17.31 23.20 -15.47
C ALA A 614 -15.97 23.61 -16.12
N THR A 615 -14.88 23.66 -15.35
CA THR A 615 -13.52 23.89 -15.87
C THR A 615 -12.94 22.70 -16.66
N ALA A 616 -13.61 21.55 -16.73
CA ALA A 616 -13.09 20.35 -17.38
C ALA A 616 -12.78 20.56 -18.88
N GLN A 617 -13.68 21.22 -19.62
CA GLN A 617 -13.45 21.53 -21.03
C GLN A 617 -12.29 22.52 -21.22
N GLU A 618 -12.17 23.51 -20.34
CA GLU A 618 -11.08 24.48 -20.38
C GLU A 618 -9.71 23.82 -20.19
N HIS A 619 -9.61 22.85 -19.27
CA HIS A 619 -8.37 22.06 -19.09
C HIS A 619 -8.02 21.26 -20.35
N LEU A 620 -8.99 20.59 -20.98
CA LEU A 620 -8.78 19.88 -22.25
C LEU A 620 -8.33 20.84 -23.37
N ASP A 621 -8.89 22.05 -23.42
CA ASP A 621 -8.57 23.05 -24.45
C ASP A 621 -7.21 23.76 -24.24
N LYS A 622 -6.81 24.01 -22.98
CA LYS A 622 -5.63 24.85 -22.64
C LYS A 622 -4.34 24.06 -22.35
N GLY A 623 -4.43 22.76 -22.06
CA GLY A 623 -3.27 21.94 -21.69
C GLY A 623 -2.78 22.16 -20.26
N VAL A 624 -1.59 21.65 -19.96
CA VAL A 624 -1.14 21.41 -18.57
C VAL A 624 -0.24 22.54 -18.03
N ASN A 625 -0.65 23.13 -16.91
CA ASN A 625 0.26 23.88 -16.05
C ASN A 625 1.02 22.93 -15.11
N LYS A 626 2.35 22.81 -15.29
CA LYS A 626 3.23 21.97 -14.45
C LYS A 626 3.72 22.66 -13.18
N ASP A 627 3.48 23.96 -13.02
CA ASP A 627 3.85 24.70 -11.80
C ASP A 627 2.78 24.58 -10.70
N THR A 628 1.57 24.15 -11.05
CA THR A 628 0.51 23.80 -10.10
C THR A 628 0.98 22.75 -9.08
N TRP A 629 0.69 22.98 -7.81
CA TRP A 629 1.01 22.05 -6.72
C TRP A 629 0.03 20.87 -6.68
N ILE A 630 0.52 19.70 -6.27
CA ILE A 630 -0.30 18.47 -6.17
C ILE A 630 -0.93 18.26 -4.78
N THR A 631 -0.61 19.13 -3.83
CA THR A 631 -1.00 19.02 -2.41
C THR A 631 -1.03 20.42 -1.78
N THR A 632 -1.71 20.57 -0.63
CA THR A 632 -1.85 21.85 0.07
C THR A 632 -0.75 22.04 1.14
N PRO A 633 -0.35 23.29 1.46
CA PRO A 633 0.74 23.58 2.41
C PRO A 633 0.60 22.98 3.82
N GLN A 634 -0.63 22.76 4.29
CA GLN A 634 -0.92 22.20 5.62
C GLN A 634 -0.88 20.65 5.67
N THR A 635 -0.53 19.98 4.57
CA THR A 635 -0.47 18.51 4.50
C THR A 635 0.85 18.00 5.10
N VAL A 636 0.79 17.11 6.09
CA VAL A 636 1.98 16.45 6.66
C VAL A 636 2.35 15.23 5.82
N ASN A 637 2.97 15.47 4.67
CA ASN A 637 3.53 14.43 3.79
C ASN A 637 4.56 15.06 2.82
N ALA A 638 5.24 14.27 2.00
CA ALA A 638 6.02 14.72 0.85
C ALA A 638 5.60 13.92 -0.41
N PHE A 639 5.95 14.42 -1.61
CA PHE A 639 5.49 13.80 -2.86
C PHE A 639 6.41 14.06 -4.07
N TYR A 640 6.66 13.01 -4.85
CA TYR A 640 7.11 13.07 -6.24
C TYR A 640 5.92 12.96 -7.22
N ASN A 641 5.96 13.75 -8.29
CA ASN A 641 5.01 13.69 -9.39
C ASN A 641 5.71 13.32 -10.72
N PRO A 642 5.57 12.08 -11.23
CA PRO A 642 6.24 11.66 -12.46
C PRO A 642 5.85 12.49 -13.68
N GLN A 643 4.58 12.91 -13.82
CA GLN A 643 4.11 13.63 -15.02
C GLN A 643 4.52 15.11 -15.06
N ALA A 644 4.93 15.70 -13.93
CA ALA A 644 5.51 17.04 -13.89
C ALA A 644 7.03 17.03 -13.68
N ASN A 645 7.61 15.86 -13.37
CA ASN A 645 8.96 15.68 -12.86
C ASN A 645 9.27 16.67 -11.71
N ASP A 646 8.41 16.69 -10.68
CA ASP A 646 8.55 17.59 -9.53
C ASP A 646 8.55 16.85 -8.19
N ILE A 647 9.21 17.46 -7.19
CA ILE A 647 9.20 17.06 -5.79
C ILE A 647 8.60 18.19 -4.93
N THR A 648 7.64 17.85 -4.08
CA THR A 648 6.83 18.81 -3.32
C THR A 648 6.86 18.52 -1.82
N PHE A 649 7.28 19.50 -1.03
CA PHE A 649 7.40 19.46 0.43
C PHE A 649 6.55 20.60 1.04
N PRO A 650 5.28 20.33 1.42
CA PRO A 650 4.41 21.28 2.10
C PRO A 650 5.01 21.86 3.39
N ALA A 651 4.63 23.09 3.73
CA ALA A 651 5.04 23.76 4.96
C ALA A 651 4.86 22.88 6.22
N ALA A 652 3.80 22.08 6.30
CA ALA A 652 3.47 21.28 7.47
C ALA A 652 4.36 20.05 7.71
N ILE A 653 5.12 19.54 6.74
CA ILE A 653 6.15 18.51 7.04
C ILE A 653 7.49 19.14 7.46
N LEU A 654 7.68 20.44 7.25
CA LEU A 654 8.92 21.17 7.53
C LEU A 654 8.98 21.67 8.98
N GLN A 655 8.74 20.76 9.92
CA GLN A 655 8.79 20.96 11.37
C GLN A 655 9.06 19.63 12.09
N ALA A 656 9.26 19.68 13.42
CA ALA A 656 9.62 18.49 14.21
C ALA A 656 8.52 17.41 14.14
N PRO A 657 8.87 16.11 14.07
CA PRO A 657 10.22 15.54 14.23
C PRO A 657 11.07 15.51 12.95
N PHE A 658 10.54 15.92 11.79
CA PHE A 658 11.25 15.81 10.50
C PHE A 658 12.33 16.87 10.33
N TYR A 659 12.03 18.10 10.70
CA TYR A 659 12.94 19.24 10.59
C TYR A 659 12.85 20.13 11.83
N ASP A 660 13.96 20.48 12.44
CA ASP A 660 14.05 21.54 13.44
C ASP A 660 15.25 22.43 13.12
N LYS A 661 14.99 23.72 12.90
CA LYS A 661 16.02 24.73 12.62
C LYS A 661 17.05 24.90 13.74
N ASN A 662 16.77 24.37 14.93
CA ASN A 662 17.66 24.40 16.09
C ASN A 662 18.41 23.06 16.32
N ALA A 663 18.09 22.01 15.55
CA ALA A 663 18.73 20.70 15.66
C ALA A 663 20.08 20.64 14.93
N ASP A 664 20.84 19.58 15.17
CA ASP A 664 22.09 19.33 14.44
C ASP A 664 21.80 19.08 12.94
N ALA A 665 22.69 19.55 12.07
CA ALA A 665 22.56 19.35 10.62
C ALA A 665 22.44 17.85 10.26
N ALA A 666 23.09 16.96 11.00
CA ALA A 666 22.99 15.51 10.80
C ALA A 666 21.63 14.94 11.26
N GLU A 667 20.99 15.55 12.27
CA GLU A 667 19.62 15.18 12.68
C GLU A 667 18.60 15.60 11.61
N ASN A 668 18.72 16.83 11.07
CA ASN A 668 17.89 17.27 9.94
C ASN A 668 18.14 16.44 8.68
N LEU A 669 19.38 16.06 8.39
CA LEU A 669 19.67 15.13 7.29
C LEU A 669 19.05 13.74 7.51
N GLY A 670 19.10 13.20 8.73
CA GLY A 670 18.43 11.94 9.09
C GLY A 670 16.90 12.00 9.08
N GLY A 671 16.33 13.16 9.37
CA GLY A 671 14.90 13.46 9.27
C GLY A 671 14.52 13.84 7.84
N ILE A 672 14.23 15.12 7.64
CA ILE A 672 13.77 15.68 6.35
C ILE A 672 14.73 15.40 5.19
N GLY A 673 16.04 15.26 5.43
CA GLY A 673 16.99 14.90 4.38
C GLY A 673 16.75 13.49 3.80
N THR A 674 16.35 12.53 4.63
CA THR A 674 15.97 11.18 4.14
C THR A 674 14.66 11.23 3.35
N VAL A 675 13.70 12.05 3.78
CA VAL A 675 12.44 12.30 3.05
C VAL A 675 12.71 12.97 1.71
N ILE A 676 13.56 14.01 1.65
CA ILE A 676 13.93 14.67 0.39
C ILE A 676 14.66 13.70 -0.55
N GLY A 677 15.60 12.91 -0.03
CA GLY A 677 16.29 11.88 -0.80
C GLY A 677 15.35 10.78 -1.30
N HIS A 678 14.31 10.44 -0.53
CA HIS A 678 13.24 9.51 -0.91
C HIS A 678 12.44 10.06 -2.12
N GLU A 679 11.96 11.30 -2.07
CA GLU A 679 11.25 11.92 -3.21
C GLU A 679 12.13 12.07 -4.47
N ILE A 680 13.43 12.37 -4.32
CA ILE A 680 14.36 12.38 -5.45
C ILE A 680 14.51 10.96 -6.05
N THR A 681 14.56 9.93 -5.18
CA THR A 681 14.69 8.54 -5.62
C THR A 681 13.43 8.04 -6.33
N HIS A 682 12.24 8.55 -6.00
CA HIS A 682 11.01 8.23 -6.73
C HIS A 682 11.08 8.56 -8.23
N ALA A 683 11.92 9.51 -8.66
CA ALA A 683 12.17 9.74 -10.09
C ALA A 683 12.82 8.53 -10.81
N PHE A 684 13.35 7.57 -10.05
CA PHE A 684 14.13 6.43 -10.53
C PHE A 684 13.69 5.08 -9.89
N ASP A 685 12.57 5.05 -9.15
CA ASP A 685 11.98 3.81 -8.64
C ASP A 685 11.30 2.98 -9.75
N THR A 686 10.68 1.85 -9.40
CA THR A 686 10.01 0.93 -10.33
C THR A 686 8.84 1.51 -11.15
N ASN A 687 8.31 2.66 -10.79
CA ASN A 687 7.27 3.41 -11.49
C ASN A 687 7.86 4.65 -12.19
N GLY A 688 8.52 5.53 -11.42
CA GLY A 688 9.11 6.76 -11.93
C GLY A 688 10.17 6.54 -12.99
N SER A 689 10.89 5.41 -12.95
CA SER A 689 11.85 5.03 -14.01
C SER A 689 11.22 4.89 -15.41
N GLY A 690 9.91 4.73 -15.51
CA GLY A 690 9.18 4.68 -16.78
C GLY A 690 8.98 6.05 -17.44
N TYR A 691 9.21 7.15 -16.73
CA TYR A 691 8.96 8.51 -17.19
C TYR A 691 10.26 9.25 -17.51
N ASP A 692 10.27 10.06 -18.57
CA ASP A 692 11.41 10.88 -18.99
C ASP A 692 11.50 12.23 -18.25
N GLU A 693 12.44 13.09 -18.67
CA GLU A 693 12.69 14.39 -18.05
C GLU A 693 11.52 15.38 -18.12
N ASN A 694 10.61 15.17 -19.09
CA ASN A 694 9.42 16.01 -19.27
C ASN A 694 8.21 15.45 -18.53
N GLY A 695 8.28 14.21 -18.03
CA GLY A 695 7.19 13.48 -17.41
C GLY A 695 6.34 12.66 -18.39
N ASN A 696 6.85 12.34 -19.58
CA ASN A 696 6.18 11.42 -20.50
C ASN A 696 6.62 9.99 -20.20
N TYR A 697 5.70 9.03 -20.17
CA TYR A 697 6.03 7.61 -20.05
C TYR A 697 6.70 7.14 -21.35
N ARG A 698 8.01 6.91 -21.27
CA ARG A 698 8.90 6.63 -22.41
C ARG A 698 10.04 5.77 -21.91
N ASN A 699 10.32 4.67 -22.60
CA ASN A 699 11.53 3.91 -22.34
C ASN A 699 12.77 4.73 -22.77
N TRP A 700 13.59 5.14 -21.80
CA TRP A 700 14.90 5.78 -21.97
C TRP A 700 16.07 4.87 -21.58
N TRP A 701 15.80 3.62 -21.19
CA TRP A 701 16.79 2.64 -20.78
C TRP A 701 17.40 1.90 -21.97
N THR A 702 18.67 1.49 -21.87
CA THR A 702 19.11 0.33 -22.66
C THR A 702 18.48 -0.95 -22.11
N GLN A 703 18.27 -1.95 -22.95
CA GLN A 703 17.70 -3.24 -22.51
C GLN A 703 18.57 -3.94 -21.46
N GLU A 704 19.90 -3.78 -21.53
CA GLU A 704 20.82 -4.37 -20.55
C GLU A 704 20.69 -3.68 -19.19
N ASP A 705 20.67 -2.35 -19.16
CA ASP A 705 20.50 -1.56 -17.94
C ASP A 705 19.12 -1.80 -17.30
N TYR A 706 18.06 -1.88 -18.11
CA TYR A 706 16.71 -2.21 -17.63
C TYR A 706 16.68 -3.59 -16.98
N ASN A 707 17.27 -4.61 -17.62
CA ASN A 707 17.38 -5.95 -17.03
C ASN A 707 18.17 -5.94 -15.70
N GLN A 708 19.23 -5.12 -15.61
CA GLN A 708 20.02 -4.94 -14.39
C GLN A 708 19.22 -4.23 -13.27
N PHE A 709 18.37 -3.28 -13.62
CA PHE A 709 17.46 -2.60 -12.69
C PHE A 709 16.36 -3.55 -12.20
N THR A 710 15.64 -4.23 -13.10
CA THR A 710 14.61 -5.23 -12.75
C THR A 710 15.19 -6.33 -11.86
N ALA A 711 16.39 -6.83 -12.15
CA ALA A 711 17.06 -7.84 -11.30
C ALA A 711 17.44 -7.32 -9.90
N ARG A 712 17.61 -6.00 -9.72
CA ARG A 712 17.84 -5.37 -8.40
C ARG A 712 16.53 -5.13 -7.65
N ALA A 713 15.49 -4.63 -8.33
CA ALA A 713 14.15 -4.51 -7.78
C ALA A 713 13.64 -5.88 -7.29
N GLU A 714 13.89 -6.95 -8.05
CA GLU A 714 13.57 -8.33 -7.65
C GLU A 714 14.31 -8.77 -6.38
N LYS A 715 15.57 -8.34 -6.18
CA LYS A 715 16.25 -8.57 -4.89
C LYS A 715 15.58 -7.83 -3.74
N VAL A 716 15.15 -6.57 -3.94
CA VAL A 716 14.42 -5.79 -2.93
C VAL A 716 13.11 -6.50 -2.56
N LYS A 717 12.30 -6.90 -3.55
CA LYS A 717 11.09 -7.69 -3.35
C LYS A 717 11.34 -8.92 -2.48
N ASN A 718 12.33 -9.74 -2.86
CA ASN A 718 12.66 -10.96 -2.13
C ASN A 718 13.16 -10.69 -0.70
N TYR A 719 14.02 -9.67 -0.50
CA TYR A 719 14.49 -9.26 0.81
C TYR A 719 13.33 -8.88 1.75
N TYR A 720 12.42 -8.02 1.31
CA TYR A 720 11.25 -7.62 2.12
C TYR A 720 10.26 -8.77 2.30
N ASN A 721 10.03 -9.60 1.27
CA ASN A 721 9.22 -10.83 1.38
C ASN A 721 9.74 -11.82 2.44
N GLY A 722 11.01 -11.72 2.87
CA GLY A 722 11.58 -12.52 3.97
C GLY A 722 11.41 -11.93 5.38
N ILE A 723 10.88 -10.71 5.52
CA ILE A 723 10.74 -10.03 6.81
C ILE A 723 9.39 -10.39 7.44
N GLU A 724 9.44 -11.12 8.56
CA GLU A 724 8.24 -11.39 9.37
C GLU A 724 7.83 -10.13 10.14
N ILE A 725 6.53 -9.84 10.13
CA ILE A 725 5.90 -8.75 10.87
C ILE A 725 5.39 -9.26 12.22
N ALA A 726 4.50 -10.25 12.19
CA ALA A 726 3.88 -10.84 13.37
C ALA A 726 3.29 -12.21 13.04
N ASN A 727 3.45 -13.20 13.92
CA ASN A 727 2.70 -14.48 13.88
C ASN A 727 2.74 -15.26 12.55
N GLY A 728 3.81 -15.13 11.75
CA GLY A 728 3.93 -15.74 10.42
C GLY A 728 3.33 -14.93 9.26
N LEU A 729 2.88 -13.70 9.50
CA LEU A 729 2.64 -12.68 8.47
C LEU A 729 3.98 -12.04 8.07
N PHE A 730 4.16 -11.78 6.79
CA PHE A 730 5.39 -11.22 6.22
C PHE A 730 5.07 -9.91 5.47
N GLN A 731 6.05 -9.02 5.38
CA GLN A 731 5.93 -7.83 4.54
C GLN A 731 5.75 -8.24 3.08
N ASN A 732 4.83 -7.59 2.36
CA ASN A 732 4.65 -7.81 0.93
C ASN A 732 5.69 -6.99 0.14
N GLY A 733 6.81 -7.61 -0.21
CA GLY A 733 7.90 -6.97 -0.95
C GLY A 733 7.52 -6.58 -2.38
N ASP A 734 6.57 -7.29 -3.00
CA ASP A 734 6.09 -7.00 -4.36
C ASP A 734 5.25 -5.73 -4.42
N GLN A 735 4.37 -5.54 -3.44
CA GLN A 735 3.55 -4.35 -3.25
C GLN A 735 4.37 -3.12 -2.84
N THR A 736 5.44 -3.33 -2.06
CA THR A 736 6.19 -2.23 -1.42
C THR A 736 7.51 -1.87 -2.11
N VAL A 737 7.86 -2.53 -3.22
CA VAL A 737 9.16 -2.35 -3.90
C VAL A 737 9.46 -0.89 -4.27
N THR A 738 8.48 -0.13 -4.75
CA THR A 738 8.61 1.29 -5.12
C THR A 738 9.13 2.13 -3.93
N GLU A 739 8.45 2.03 -2.79
CA GLU A 739 8.76 2.76 -1.55
C GLU A 739 10.07 2.31 -0.91
N ASN A 740 10.32 0.99 -0.93
CA ASN A 740 11.54 0.41 -0.37
C ASN A 740 12.80 0.87 -1.13
N ILE A 741 12.71 1.00 -2.46
CA ILE A 741 13.80 1.55 -3.28
C ILE A 741 14.04 3.03 -2.93
N ALA A 742 12.97 3.79 -2.73
CA ALA A 742 13.05 5.21 -2.38
C ALA A 742 13.66 5.45 -0.98
N ASP A 743 13.29 4.66 0.04
CA ASP A 743 13.92 4.71 1.36
C ASP A 743 15.43 4.42 1.30
N MET A 744 15.82 3.42 0.50
CA MET A 744 17.21 3.05 0.30
C MET A 744 18.02 4.17 -0.38
N GLY A 745 17.50 4.77 -1.45
CA GLY A 745 18.17 5.87 -2.14
C GLY A 745 18.27 7.14 -1.28
N GLY A 746 17.24 7.44 -0.49
CA GLY A 746 17.24 8.56 0.44
C GLY A 746 18.30 8.45 1.52
N MET A 747 18.36 7.30 2.21
CA MET A 747 19.41 7.03 3.20
C MET A 747 20.81 7.01 2.58
N ALA A 748 20.96 6.46 1.36
CA ALA A 748 22.24 6.42 0.68
C ALA A 748 22.81 7.82 0.36
N CYS A 749 21.96 8.77 -0.02
CA CYS A 749 22.36 10.15 -0.26
C CYS A 749 22.76 10.88 1.03
N VAL A 750 22.01 10.67 2.12
CA VAL A 750 22.35 11.21 3.44
C VAL A 750 23.71 10.68 3.91
N LEU A 751 23.98 9.39 3.78
CA LEU A 751 25.27 8.81 4.17
C LEU A 751 26.45 9.30 3.30
N GLU A 752 26.24 9.55 2.00
CA GLU A 752 27.31 10.15 1.16
C GLU A 752 27.59 11.62 1.50
N ILE A 753 26.60 12.37 2.01
CA ILE A 753 26.81 13.73 2.55
C ILE A 753 27.63 13.70 3.85
N LEU A 754 27.35 12.74 4.74
CA LEU A 754 28.00 12.63 6.05
C LEU A 754 29.40 12.00 5.97
N GLY A 755 29.69 11.24 4.92
CA GLY A 755 31.00 10.61 4.70
C GLY A 755 31.34 9.56 5.77
N ASP A 756 32.45 9.78 6.48
CA ASP A 756 32.97 8.86 7.51
C ASP A 756 32.74 9.37 8.96
N ASP A 757 32.00 10.47 9.16
CA ASP A 757 31.74 11.01 10.50
C ASP A 757 30.74 10.12 11.27
N LYS A 758 31.29 9.23 12.09
CA LYS A 758 30.52 8.27 12.91
C LYS A 758 29.55 8.91 13.91
N GLU A 759 29.78 10.15 14.34
CA GLU A 759 28.85 10.85 15.25
C GLU A 759 27.70 11.48 14.47
N ALA A 760 27.99 12.11 13.33
CA ALA A 760 26.95 12.61 12.43
C ALA A 760 26.08 11.47 11.89
N ILE A 761 26.68 10.35 11.48
CA ILE A 761 25.95 9.15 11.02
C ILE A 761 25.05 8.59 12.14
N ARG A 762 25.53 8.55 13.39
CA ARG A 762 24.73 8.12 14.56
C ARG A 762 23.48 8.99 14.71
N LYS A 763 23.65 10.31 14.71
CA LYS A 763 22.54 11.29 14.78
C LYS A 763 21.54 11.10 13.65
N ALA A 764 22.03 10.89 12.43
CA ALA A 764 21.18 10.71 11.25
C ALA A 764 20.36 9.40 11.32
N PHE A 765 20.99 8.28 11.73
CA PHE A 765 20.27 7.02 11.92
C PHE A 765 19.22 7.11 13.05
N GLU A 766 19.56 7.74 14.17
CA GLU A 766 18.62 7.92 15.29
C GLU A 766 17.48 8.88 14.93
N SER A 767 17.74 9.94 14.18
CA SER A 767 16.70 10.85 13.65
C SER A 767 15.77 10.13 12.67
N ASN A 768 16.32 9.36 11.74
CA ASN A 768 15.54 8.54 10.82
C ASN A 768 14.65 7.53 11.56
N ALA A 769 15.15 6.89 12.61
CA ALA A 769 14.33 6.00 13.43
C ALA A 769 13.17 6.75 14.14
N LYS A 770 13.42 7.96 14.64
CA LYS A 770 12.42 8.78 15.35
C LYS A 770 11.27 9.23 14.44
N ILE A 771 11.54 9.67 13.20
CA ILE A 771 10.46 10.13 12.29
C ILE A 771 9.46 9.01 11.94
N TRP A 772 9.92 7.75 11.98
CA TRP A 772 9.09 6.58 11.75
C TRP A 772 8.39 6.03 13.00
N ALA A 773 8.59 6.63 14.18
CA ALA A 773 7.97 6.16 15.42
C ALA A 773 6.44 6.06 15.29
N SER A 774 5.91 4.87 15.56
CA SER A 774 4.48 4.54 15.47
C SER A 774 4.08 3.36 16.36
N ASN A 775 2.88 3.45 16.93
CA ASN A 775 2.13 2.34 17.53
C ASN A 775 0.89 2.06 16.67
N GLN A 776 0.47 0.80 16.58
CA GLN A 776 -0.73 0.39 15.82
C GLN A 776 -1.36 -0.86 16.43
N THR A 777 -2.67 -1.01 16.27
CA THR A 777 -3.36 -2.26 16.62
C THR A 777 -3.00 -3.37 15.62
N ASP A 778 -3.16 -4.63 16.06
CA ASP A 778 -2.99 -5.80 15.17
C ASP A 778 -3.89 -5.70 13.93
N GLN A 779 -5.11 -5.21 14.09
CA GLN A 779 -6.10 -5.10 13.01
C GLN A 779 -5.74 -3.99 12.01
N TYR A 780 -5.26 -2.83 12.48
CA TYR A 780 -4.81 -1.76 11.59
C TYR A 780 -3.52 -2.12 10.85
N ARG A 781 -2.59 -2.81 11.53
CA ARG A 781 -1.40 -3.40 10.90
C ARG A 781 -1.76 -4.37 9.77
N ASP A 782 -2.69 -5.28 10.03
CA ASP A 782 -3.08 -6.30 9.05
C ASP A 782 -3.84 -5.67 7.86
N PHE A 783 -4.58 -4.58 8.10
CA PHE A 783 -5.12 -3.70 7.06
C PHE A 783 -4.02 -3.01 6.23
N LEU A 784 -2.99 -2.43 6.85
CA LEU A 784 -1.89 -1.79 6.10
C LEU A 784 -1.09 -2.78 5.25
N LEU A 785 -0.92 -4.03 5.73
CA LEU A 785 -0.25 -5.09 4.96
C LEU A 785 -0.99 -5.52 3.69
N THR A 786 -2.28 -5.20 3.57
CA THR A 786 -3.01 -5.32 2.30
C THR A 786 -3.16 -3.98 1.60
N ALA A 787 -3.44 -2.89 2.30
CA ALA A 787 -3.79 -1.62 1.66
C ALA A 787 -2.58 -0.81 1.15
N ASP A 788 -1.46 -0.79 1.88
CA ASP A 788 -0.45 0.26 1.74
C ASP A 788 0.70 -0.12 0.79
N VAL A 789 1.15 0.80 -0.06
CA VAL A 789 2.39 0.63 -0.85
C VAL A 789 3.63 0.81 0.00
N HIS A 790 3.54 1.40 1.19
CA HIS A 790 4.67 1.53 2.08
C HIS A 790 4.88 0.25 2.90
N SER A 791 6.15 -0.10 3.13
CA SER A 791 6.47 -1.03 4.21
C SER A 791 6.07 -0.43 5.56
N LEU A 792 5.66 -1.25 6.53
CA LEU A 792 5.33 -0.76 7.87
C LEU A 792 6.52 0.01 8.46
N ASN A 793 6.28 1.13 9.15
CA ASN A 793 7.31 2.07 9.61
C ASN A 793 8.56 1.42 10.26
N LYS A 794 8.35 0.44 11.15
CA LYS A 794 9.44 -0.33 11.77
C LYS A 794 10.34 -1.04 10.75
N VAL A 795 9.76 -1.54 9.66
CA VAL A 795 10.45 -2.19 8.55
C VAL A 795 11.20 -1.15 7.72
N ARG A 796 10.62 0.04 7.45
CA ARG A 796 11.32 1.15 6.75
C ARG A 796 12.65 1.49 7.43
N VAL A 797 12.73 1.39 8.76
CA VAL A 797 13.99 1.50 9.52
C VAL A 797 14.81 0.20 9.50
N ASN A 798 14.29 -0.89 10.09
CA ASN A 798 15.08 -2.10 10.37
C ASN A 798 15.40 -2.96 9.13
N ALA A 799 14.78 -2.70 7.98
CA ALA A 799 15.14 -3.30 6.70
C ALA A 799 16.26 -2.51 6.01
N VAL A 800 16.22 -1.16 6.07
CA VAL A 800 17.05 -0.25 5.27
C VAL A 800 18.41 0.02 5.90
N LEU A 801 18.46 0.44 7.17
CA LEU A 801 19.73 0.80 7.82
C LEU A 801 20.83 -0.28 7.75
N PRO A 802 20.55 -1.58 7.96
CA PRO A 802 21.58 -2.62 7.90
C PRO A 802 22.00 -3.02 6.48
N LEU A 803 21.52 -2.34 5.43
CA LEU A 803 22.06 -2.47 4.07
C LEU A 803 23.33 -1.63 3.88
N PHE A 804 23.64 -0.73 4.82
CA PHE A 804 24.80 0.16 4.77
C PHE A 804 25.90 -0.27 5.73
N ASP A 805 27.14 -0.33 5.26
CA ASP A 805 28.31 -0.74 6.05
C ASP A 805 28.54 0.20 7.26
N GLN A 806 28.23 1.49 7.09
CA GLN A 806 28.27 2.51 8.14
C GLN A 806 27.45 2.13 9.39
N PHE A 807 26.34 1.39 9.24
CA PHE A 807 25.54 0.92 10.38
C PHE A 807 26.30 -0.09 11.26
N TYR A 808 27.11 -0.95 10.65
CA TYR A 808 27.98 -1.91 11.34
C TYR A 808 29.15 -1.19 12.01
N ASP A 809 29.69 -0.16 11.36
CA ASP A 809 30.80 0.64 11.88
C ASP A 809 30.44 1.57 13.05
N VAL A 810 29.17 1.97 13.17
CA VAL A 810 28.67 2.84 14.25
C VAL A 810 28.12 2.04 15.44
N TYR A 811 27.48 0.90 15.20
CA TYR A 811 26.81 0.09 16.22
C TYR A 811 27.42 -1.29 16.48
N GLU A 812 28.56 -1.61 15.86
CA GLU A 812 29.34 -2.85 16.07
C GLU A 812 28.54 -4.14 15.82
N VAL A 813 27.67 -4.13 14.82
CA VAL A 813 26.76 -5.25 14.49
C VAL A 813 27.53 -6.46 13.98
N THR A 814 27.23 -7.65 14.52
CA THR A 814 27.84 -8.93 14.14
C THR A 814 26.80 -9.91 13.62
N LYS A 815 27.26 -10.99 12.95
CA LYS A 815 26.41 -12.10 12.45
C LYS A 815 25.58 -12.88 13.49
N ASN A 816 25.61 -12.47 14.77
CA ASN A 816 24.81 -13.08 15.84
C ASN A 816 23.68 -12.16 16.33
N ASP A 817 23.59 -10.95 15.78
CA ASP A 817 22.70 -9.86 16.19
C ASP A 817 21.62 -9.68 15.11
N ALA A 818 20.36 -9.45 15.50
CA ALA A 818 19.23 -9.63 14.60
C ALA A 818 19.07 -8.54 13.51
N MET A 819 19.77 -7.41 13.63
CA MET A 819 19.88 -6.42 12.56
C MET A 819 20.85 -6.85 11.44
N TYR A 820 21.67 -7.89 11.61
CA TYR A 820 22.68 -8.28 10.61
C TYR A 820 22.07 -8.75 9.28
N VAL A 821 22.59 -8.18 8.19
CA VAL A 821 22.44 -8.64 6.80
C VAL A 821 23.84 -9.00 6.27
N ALA A 822 23.96 -10.13 5.58
CA ALA A 822 25.24 -10.57 5.01
C ALA A 822 25.70 -9.59 3.90
N PRO A 823 26.99 -9.28 3.75
CA PRO A 823 27.48 -8.34 2.73
C PRO A 823 26.98 -8.62 1.31
N GLU A 824 26.85 -9.89 0.94
CA GLU A 824 26.30 -10.36 -0.34
C GLU A 824 24.80 -10.09 -0.54
N ASP A 825 24.05 -9.94 0.56
CA ASP A 825 22.62 -9.63 0.61
C ASP A 825 22.33 -8.13 0.85
N ARG A 826 23.36 -7.29 1.00
CA ARG A 826 23.21 -5.82 1.13
C ARG A 826 22.92 -5.21 -0.24
N ILE A 827 21.64 -5.02 -0.52
CA ILE A 827 21.16 -4.54 -1.82
C ILE A 827 21.52 -3.05 -1.98
N GLN A 828 22.00 -2.70 -3.16
CA GLN A 828 22.26 -1.32 -3.58
C GLN A 828 21.68 -1.12 -4.98
N ILE A 829 21.00 0.01 -5.21
CA ILE A 829 20.42 0.37 -6.51
C ILE A 829 20.95 1.71 -6.99
N TRP A 830 20.67 2.78 -6.22
CA TRP A 830 21.00 4.18 -6.50
C TRP A 830 22.11 4.68 -5.58
#